data_AF-A0A6G6K0F0-F1
#
_entry.id   AF-A0A6G6K0F0-F1
#
_cell.length_a   1.000
_cell.length_b   1.000
_cell.length_c   1.000
_cell.angle_alpha   90.00
_cell.angle_beta   90.00
_cell.angle_gamma   90.00
#
_symmetry.space_group_name_H-M   'P 1'
#
loop_
_entity.id
_entity.type
_entity.pdbx_description
1 polymer ?
#
loop_
_entity_poly.entity_id
_entity_poly.type
_entity_poly.pdbx_seq_one_letter_code
_entity_poly.pdbx_strand_id
1 'polypeptide(L)'
;MKAKPLLLALLAAGAMPGVTANNLFAAGYSKAEFTRLHNQVNVLKGEEAPKPAAVGQEITNITSVATGADSRAELRFPDNSLTRIGANSRFTLKGDGRTLDLDAGVMMLQVPKKMGGAKVRTAAVTAAVTGTTVLFEYLPGGFVKLICVEGSVDLSMNKNPSQFVTLNAGQMIIMKDVLTQPVDVDIATILKTSKLISGDDLGPNAKQINQAMLQQQKEIQKGDLAVTNMVIEGRGTLVSLNNNTAINVIKGVTITDNNPPPPNPNPNPGGNGDNPNPNPGPNGPTFTGIAPLIAGTTVLNNNSTVFTNPHVEAYNVQQGGVITSEGIVYNGLADGLFQNFTFGVTDVISPTLQPLLNAPSDATGNPSSGDWALFKFERLIINGTPYFEFPYTFAYTEVPPPIRDVILASQNGILLGEANQFPGEVPANAGGVVADQTSEDSLLDLADDTLIDNLVLYTQNGNIDIKTSKGNAIRGYNQNVTLVAASATSDVNVGGDIFLESGGDYYEGTFTANLNVIAGRDVNFTEAKVVADAVNIEAGQDANFNGAKVIANKRNLTVTAKRHINVSNSSELKALSFVEPSKLVKLVAQQGDINISNSLVEARNIEMEALAGNIHLLNTQTSGDIFKATTYGANGWINVGGTTINAGTLIQLFAQGANGGVRFTDNSQLNSPVVKIVGKTVEVLNGKTVTVPESTSSFKIFSDNHKYNISGQGTFTKVPQQQAFGPPD
;
A
#
# COMPACT_ATOMS: atom_id res chain seq x y z
N MET A 1 31.16 -6.45 -53.40
CA MET A 1 32.14 -7.55 -53.21
C MET A 1 31.44 -8.64 -52.43
N LYS A 2 31.08 -9.79 -53.04
CA LYS A 2 31.89 -11.02 -53.16
C LYS A 2 32.36 -11.48 -51.77
N ALA A 3 31.65 -12.40 -51.10
CA ALA A 3 31.67 -13.87 -51.22
C ALA A 3 32.86 -14.55 -50.51
N LYS A 4 32.55 -15.39 -49.48
CA LYS A 4 33.05 -16.73 -49.05
C LYS A 4 34.52 -17.12 -49.36
N PRO A 5 35.23 -18.00 -48.58
CA PRO A 5 34.69 -19.28 -48.07
C PRO A 5 35.30 -19.89 -46.77
N LEU A 6 34.66 -21.01 -46.39
CA LEU A 6 35.01 -22.12 -45.48
C LEU A 6 36.33 -22.83 -45.85
N LEU A 7 37.02 -23.47 -44.87
CA LEU A 7 37.83 -24.73 -44.94
C LEU A 7 38.44 -24.98 -43.54
N LEU A 8 38.69 -26.17 -42.96
CA LEU A 8 38.43 -27.59 -43.26
C LEU A 8 38.90 -28.47 -42.07
N ALA A 9 38.30 -29.67 -41.92
CA ALA A 9 38.81 -30.95 -41.37
C ALA A 9 39.13 -31.06 -39.85
N LEU A 10 38.88 -32.17 -39.15
CA LEU A 10 39.14 -33.58 -39.51
C LEU A 10 38.27 -34.60 -38.73
N LEU A 11 38.02 -35.76 -39.36
CA LEU A 11 37.28 -36.93 -38.89
C LEU A 11 38.00 -37.77 -37.81
N ALA A 12 37.24 -38.53 -37.01
CA ALA A 12 37.56 -39.92 -36.68
C ALA A 12 36.30 -40.75 -36.36
N ALA A 13 36.20 -41.93 -36.96
CA ALA A 13 35.11 -42.89 -36.88
C ALA A 13 35.43 -44.04 -35.90
N GLY A 14 34.40 -44.60 -35.25
CA GLY A 14 34.44 -45.85 -34.48
C GLY A 14 33.00 -46.39 -34.29
N ALA A 15 32.80 -47.70 -34.49
CA ALA A 15 31.53 -48.30 -34.94
C ALA A 15 30.74 -49.11 -33.88
N MET A 16 29.40 -49.14 -34.08
CA MET A 16 28.33 -50.09 -33.64
C MET A 16 27.89 -50.15 -32.15
N PRO A 17 26.63 -50.53 -31.81
CA PRO A 17 25.52 -51.07 -32.62
C PRO A 17 24.21 -50.26 -32.56
N GLY A 18 23.23 -50.64 -33.37
CA GLY A 18 21.98 -49.92 -33.62
C GLY A 18 21.19 -49.52 -32.39
N VAL A 19 20.89 -48.22 -32.31
CA VAL A 19 19.73 -47.69 -31.61
C VAL A 19 18.78 -47.26 -32.72
N THR A 20 17.68 -47.99 -32.88
CA THR A 20 16.53 -47.49 -33.63
C THR A 20 16.27 -46.07 -33.16
N ALA A 21 16.32 -45.10 -34.08
CA ALA A 21 15.82 -43.77 -33.81
C ALA A 21 14.35 -43.93 -33.44
N ASN A 22 14.07 -44.00 -32.14
CA ASN A 22 12.76 -43.68 -31.62
C ASN A 22 12.58 -42.20 -31.94
N ASN A 23 11.99 -41.95 -33.11
CA ASN A 23 11.24 -40.74 -33.33
C ASN A 23 10.35 -40.57 -32.10
N LEU A 24 10.70 -39.63 -31.22
CA LEU A 24 9.87 -39.16 -30.13
C LEU A 24 8.68 -38.42 -30.75
N PHE A 25 7.78 -39.16 -31.38
CA PHE A 25 6.41 -38.71 -31.58
C PHE A 25 5.84 -38.51 -30.18
N ALA A 26 5.48 -37.27 -29.85
CA ALA A 26 4.81 -36.95 -28.59
C ALA A 26 3.62 -37.89 -28.41
N ALA A 27 3.60 -38.66 -27.33
CA ALA A 27 2.43 -39.47 -26.98
C ALA A 27 1.20 -38.55 -26.96
N GLY A 28 0.14 -38.95 -27.67
CA GLY A 28 -1.08 -38.17 -27.72
C GLY A 28 -1.71 -38.02 -26.33
N TYR A 29 -2.63 -37.06 -26.18
CA TYR A 29 -3.48 -36.95 -25.00
C TYR A 29 -4.56 -38.04 -25.01
N SER A 30 -4.14 -39.30 -25.14
CA SER A 30 -5.03 -40.48 -25.18
C SER A 30 -5.44 -40.94 -23.77
N LYS A 31 -4.68 -40.50 -22.77
CA LYS A 31 -4.93 -40.72 -21.36
C LYS A 31 -4.31 -39.63 -20.49
N ALA A 32 -4.79 -39.50 -19.26
CA ALA A 32 -4.18 -38.69 -18.22
C ALA A 32 -4.37 -39.35 -16.85
N GLU A 33 -3.40 -39.21 -15.96
CA GLU A 33 -3.40 -39.80 -14.62
C GLU A 33 -3.68 -38.72 -13.57
N PHE A 34 -4.58 -38.99 -12.61
CA PHE A 34 -4.76 -38.11 -11.46
C PHE A 34 -3.55 -38.18 -10.52
N THR A 35 -2.86 -37.06 -10.33
CA THR A 35 -1.69 -36.98 -9.44
C THR A 35 -2.03 -36.35 -8.10
N ARG A 36 -3.02 -35.46 -8.06
CA ARG A 36 -3.53 -34.84 -6.82
C ARG A 36 -5.02 -34.61 -6.90
N LEU A 37 -5.71 -34.79 -5.77
CA LEU A 37 -7.13 -34.53 -5.61
C LEU A 37 -7.36 -33.75 -4.32
N HIS A 38 -8.30 -32.82 -4.35
CA HIS A 38 -8.73 -32.03 -3.21
C HIS A 38 -10.26 -31.96 -3.21
N ASN A 39 -10.87 -32.35 -2.10
CA ASN A 39 -12.33 -32.43 -1.93
C ASN A 39 -13.02 -33.29 -3.01
N GLN A 40 -14.12 -32.82 -3.59
CA GLN A 40 -15.02 -33.62 -4.42
C GLN A 40 -14.62 -33.53 -5.90
N VAL A 41 -14.13 -34.64 -6.43
CA VAL A 41 -13.81 -34.79 -7.85
C VAL A 41 -14.47 -36.05 -8.38
N ASN A 42 -15.23 -35.91 -9.46
CA ASN A 42 -15.92 -37.02 -10.11
C ASN A 42 -15.44 -37.18 -11.55
N VAL A 43 -15.36 -38.43 -11.99
CA VAL A 43 -15.11 -38.85 -13.36
C VAL A 43 -16.43 -39.27 -13.99
N LEU A 44 -16.70 -38.79 -15.20
CA LEU A 44 -17.88 -39.13 -15.99
C LEU A 44 -17.40 -39.70 -17.33
N LYS A 45 -17.84 -40.90 -17.65
CA LYS A 45 -17.47 -41.58 -18.89
C LYS A 45 -18.71 -41.78 -19.75
N GLY A 46 -18.86 -41.00 -20.82
CA GLY A 46 -20.10 -40.97 -21.60
C GLY A 46 -21.32 -40.66 -20.74
N GLU A 47 -22.37 -41.49 -20.86
CA GLU A 47 -23.63 -41.39 -20.09
C GLU A 47 -23.60 -42.18 -18.76
N GLU A 48 -22.43 -42.70 -18.33
CA GLU A 48 -22.33 -43.39 -17.04
C GLU A 48 -22.56 -42.42 -15.86
N ALA A 49 -23.12 -42.94 -14.77
CA ALA A 49 -23.26 -42.19 -13.52
C ALA A 49 -21.89 -41.68 -13.03
N PRO A 50 -21.80 -40.44 -12.50
CA PRO A 50 -20.55 -39.89 -11.99
C PRO A 50 -19.94 -40.76 -10.88
N LYS A 51 -18.64 -41.04 -10.98
CA LYS A 51 -17.89 -41.83 -9.99
C LYS A 51 -16.80 -40.97 -9.35
N PRO A 52 -16.57 -41.04 -8.03
CA PRO A 52 -15.46 -40.34 -7.39
C PRO A 52 -14.12 -40.71 -8.03
N ALA A 53 -13.25 -39.71 -8.23
CA ALA A 53 -11.89 -39.91 -8.71
C ALA A 53 -10.98 -40.43 -7.60
N ALA A 54 -9.94 -41.19 -7.97
CA ALA A 54 -8.87 -41.59 -7.06
C ALA A 54 -7.50 -41.16 -7.59
N VAL A 55 -6.55 -40.85 -6.69
CA VAL A 55 -5.15 -40.59 -7.09
C VAL A 55 -4.57 -41.87 -7.71
N GLY A 56 -3.84 -41.73 -8.82
CA GLY A 56 -3.32 -42.82 -9.63
C GLY A 56 -4.33 -43.40 -10.63
N GLN A 57 -5.60 -42.98 -10.60
CA GLN A 57 -6.57 -43.38 -11.62
C GLN A 57 -6.24 -42.71 -12.95
N GLU A 58 -6.29 -43.50 -14.03
CA GLU A 58 -6.21 -42.97 -15.39
C GLU A 58 -7.60 -42.67 -15.95
N ILE A 59 -7.73 -41.53 -16.63
CA ILE A 59 -8.84 -41.24 -17.54
C ILE A 59 -8.39 -41.47 -18.97
N THR A 60 -9.30 -41.93 -19.83
CA THR A 60 -9.06 -42.14 -21.26
C THR A 60 -9.97 -41.23 -22.09
N ASN A 61 -9.83 -41.28 -23.41
CA ASN A 61 -10.65 -40.49 -24.33
C ASN A 61 -12.16 -40.57 -24.02
N ILE A 62 -12.84 -39.45 -24.24
CA ILE A 62 -14.27 -39.23 -24.00
C ILE A 62 -14.64 -39.39 -22.51
N THR A 63 -13.75 -38.92 -21.65
CA THR A 63 -13.97 -38.87 -20.20
C THR A 63 -13.93 -37.43 -19.72
N SER A 64 -14.95 -37.03 -18.95
CA SER A 64 -15.03 -35.74 -18.29
C SER A 64 -14.63 -35.85 -16.83
N VAL A 65 -13.98 -34.80 -16.32
CA VAL A 65 -13.68 -34.59 -14.91
C VAL A 65 -14.49 -33.40 -14.44
N ALA A 66 -15.27 -33.60 -13.38
CA ALA A 66 -16.08 -32.56 -12.74
C ALA A 66 -15.60 -32.34 -11.30
N THR A 67 -15.33 -31.09 -10.95
CA THR A 67 -14.94 -30.68 -9.59
C THR A 67 -16.10 -29.95 -8.91
N GLY A 68 -16.33 -30.24 -7.63
CA GLY A 68 -17.31 -29.55 -6.80
C GLY A 68 -16.83 -28.18 -6.30
N ALA A 69 -17.58 -27.61 -5.34
CA ALA A 69 -17.14 -26.43 -4.61
C ALA A 69 -15.83 -26.72 -3.84
N ASP A 70 -14.95 -25.73 -3.76
CA ASP A 70 -13.62 -25.82 -3.11
C ASP A 70 -12.79 -27.06 -3.50
N SER A 71 -13.05 -27.61 -4.68
CA SER A 71 -12.43 -28.84 -5.15
C SER A 71 -11.38 -28.57 -6.21
N ARG A 72 -10.32 -29.38 -6.25
CA ARG A 72 -9.25 -29.28 -7.25
C ARG A 72 -8.81 -30.67 -7.68
N ALA A 73 -8.41 -30.78 -8.93
CA ALA A 73 -7.79 -31.98 -9.47
C ALA A 73 -6.53 -31.62 -10.23
N GLU A 74 -5.49 -32.45 -10.13
CA GLU A 74 -4.31 -32.38 -10.98
C GLU A 74 -4.23 -33.66 -11.81
N LEU A 75 -4.02 -33.48 -13.12
CA LEU A 75 -3.83 -34.56 -14.08
C LEU A 75 -2.51 -34.39 -14.80
N ARG A 76 -1.78 -35.49 -14.94
CA ARG A 76 -0.53 -35.57 -15.69
C ARG A 76 -0.73 -36.40 -16.96
N PHE A 77 -0.28 -35.86 -18.09
CA PHE A 77 -0.30 -36.54 -19.38
C PHE A 77 1.00 -37.32 -19.62
N PRO A 78 1.01 -38.29 -20.56
CA PRO A 78 2.20 -39.09 -20.86
C PRO A 78 3.43 -38.30 -21.31
N ASP A 79 3.25 -37.09 -21.84
CA ASP A 79 4.32 -36.20 -22.27
C ASP A 79 4.79 -35.24 -21.17
N ASN A 80 4.37 -35.49 -19.92
CA ASN A 80 4.55 -34.64 -18.74
C ASN A 80 3.87 -33.27 -18.81
N SER A 81 2.92 -33.08 -19.73
CA SER A 81 1.99 -31.96 -19.60
C SER A 81 1.20 -32.10 -18.29
N LEU A 82 0.92 -30.97 -17.65
CA LEU A 82 0.21 -30.90 -16.39
C LEU A 82 -1.04 -30.05 -16.55
N THR A 83 -2.18 -30.56 -16.13
CA THR A 83 -3.41 -29.79 -16.03
C THR A 83 -3.91 -29.78 -14.60
N ARG A 84 -4.26 -28.59 -14.11
CA ARG A 84 -4.97 -28.43 -12.83
C ARG A 84 -6.34 -27.85 -13.10
N ILE A 85 -7.36 -28.44 -12.49
CA ILE A 85 -8.76 -28.07 -12.63
C ILE A 85 -9.20 -27.47 -11.31
N GLY A 86 -9.76 -26.24 -11.34
CA GLY A 86 -10.24 -25.57 -10.13
C GLY A 86 -11.70 -25.91 -9.79
N ALA A 87 -12.25 -25.30 -8.75
CA ALA A 87 -13.60 -25.60 -8.27
C ALA A 87 -14.68 -25.36 -9.34
N ASN A 88 -15.81 -26.06 -9.27
CA ASN A 88 -16.95 -25.89 -10.18
C ASN A 88 -16.57 -25.90 -11.66
N SER A 89 -15.71 -26.84 -12.05
CA SER A 89 -15.19 -26.92 -13.42
C SER A 89 -15.52 -28.26 -14.04
N ARG A 90 -15.69 -28.26 -15.36
CA ARG A 90 -15.88 -29.44 -16.18
C ARG A 90 -14.86 -29.43 -17.31
N PHE A 91 -13.99 -30.41 -17.26
CA PHE A 91 -12.93 -30.65 -18.22
C PHE A 91 -13.23 -31.96 -18.95
N THR A 92 -13.02 -32.03 -20.25
CA THR A 92 -13.25 -33.24 -21.04
C THR A 92 -12.05 -33.56 -21.92
N LEU A 93 -11.55 -34.79 -21.79
CA LEU A 93 -10.50 -35.33 -22.65
C LEU A 93 -11.16 -35.98 -23.87
N LYS A 94 -11.25 -35.30 -25.02
CA LYS A 94 -11.99 -35.83 -26.18
C LYS A 94 -11.25 -36.89 -27.01
N GLY A 95 -9.92 -36.89 -26.99
CA GLY A 95 -9.11 -37.85 -27.75
C GLY A 95 -8.88 -37.53 -29.22
N ASP A 96 -9.40 -36.40 -29.73
CA ASP A 96 -9.19 -35.89 -31.09
C ASP A 96 -7.94 -34.99 -31.16
N GLY A 97 -6.76 -35.64 -31.19
CA GLY A 97 -5.49 -34.92 -31.08
C GLY A 97 -5.31 -34.35 -29.67
N ARG A 98 -4.26 -33.55 -29.45
CA ARG A 98 -3.92 -32.98 -28.13
C ARG A 98 -4.90 -31.87 -27.70
N THR A 99 -6.20 -32.10 -27.85
CA THR A 99 -7.30 -31.17 -27.59
C THR A 99 -7.97 -31.49 -26.26
N LEU A 100 -8.09 -30.46 -25.44
CA LEU A 100 -8.69 -30.47 -24.11
C LEU A 100 -9.93 -29.57 -24.15
N ASP A 101 -11.09 -30.12 -23.84
CA ASP A 101 -12.32 -29.34 -23.80
C ASP A 101 -12.51 -28.78 -22.37
N LEU A 102 -12.68 -27.47 -22.27
CA LEU A 102 -13.14 -26.80 -21.06
C LEU A 102 -14.60 -26.42 -21.27
N ASP A 103 -15.49 -27.23 -20.71
CA ASP A 103 -16.93 -27.06 -20.88
C ASP A 103 -17.46 -25.96 -19.95
N ALA A 104 -16.85 -25.79 -18.78
CA ALA A 104 -17.11 -24.69 -17.83
C ALA A 104 -16.02 -24.63 -16.75
N GLY A 105 -15.83 -23.46 -16.14
CA GLY A 105 -14.99 -23.25 -14.97
C GLY A 105 -13.57 -22.82 -15.31
N VAL A 106 -12.59 -23.28 -14.52
CA VAL A 106 -11.21 -22.80 -14.57
C VAL A 106 -10.21 -23.95 -14.65
N MET A 107 -9.17 -23.77 -15.45
CA MET A 107 -8.04 -24.70 -15.54
C MET A 107 -6.71 -24.00 -15.74
N MET A 108 -5.64 -24.69 -15.35
CA MET A 108 -4.27 -24.42 -15.76
C MET A 108 -3.83 -25.53 -16.72
N LEU A 109 -3.12 -25.17 -17.78
CA LEU A 109 -2.41 -26.12 -18.64
C LEU A 109 -0.93 -25.70 -18.74
N GLN A 110 -0.05 -26.66 -18.47
CA GLN A 110 1.39 -26.55 -18.67
C GLN A 110 1.83 -27.59 -19.68
N VAL A 111 2.34 -27.13 -20.81
CA VAL A 111 2.95 -28.00 -21.82
C VAL A 111 4.47 -27.80 -21.75
N PRO A 112 5.28 -28.84 -21.48
CA PRO A 112 6.73 -28.73 -21.51
C PRO A 112 7.24 -28.32 -22.89
N LYS A 113 8.36 -27.59 -22.92
CA LYS A 113 8.98 -27.15 -24.18
C LYS A 113 9.34 -28.36 -25.04
N LYS A 114 9.19 -28.21 -26.37
CA LYS A 114 9.52 -29.23 -27.39
C LYS A 114 8.67 -30.51 -27.37
N MET A 115 7.59 -30.58 -26.58
CA MET A 115 6.69 -31.74 -26.51
C MET A 115 5.48 -31.67 -27.47
N GLY A 116 5.50 -30.74 -28.43
CA GLY A 116 4.37 -30.46 -29.33
C GLY A 116 3.34 -29.50 -28.73
N GLY A 117 2.33 -29.13 -29.51
CA GLY A 117 1.26 -28.21 -29.08
C GLY A 117 0.05 -28.94 -28.52
N ALA A 118 -0.66 -28.33 -27.58
CA ALA A 118 -1.98 -28.71 -27.11
C ALA A 118 -3.01 -27.67 -27.57
N LYS A 119 -4.28 -28.05 -27.58
CA LYS A 119 -5.40 -27.14 -27.82
C LYS A 119 -6.31 -27.15 -26.60
N VAL A 120 -6.70 -25.97 -26.12
CA VAL A 120 -7.82 -25.84 -25.18
C VAL A 120 -9.01 -25.29 -25.95
N ARG A 121 -10.12 -26.03 -25.99
CA ARG A 121 -11.32 -25.67 -26.73
C ARG A 121 -12.47 -25.41 -25.77
N THR A 122 -13.16 -24.31 -26.01
CA THR A 122 -14.46 -23.99 -25.39
C THR A 122 -15.52 -23.96 -26.49
N ALA A 123 -16.77 -23.59 -26.18
CA ALA A 123 -17.76 -23.40 -27.23
C ALA A 123 -17.41 -22.23 -28.18
N ALA A 124 -16.75 -21.18 -27.68
CA ALA A 124 -16.50 -19.95 -28.43
C ALA A 124 -15.15 -19.93 -29.16
N VAL A 125 -14.09 -20.43 -28.50
CA VAL A 125 -12.71 -20.25 -28.94
C VAL A 125 -11.85 -21.50 -28.75
N THR A 126 -10.74 -21.54 -29.49
CA THR A 126 -9.67 -22.54 -29.34
C THR A 126 -8.33 -21.83 -29.13
N ALA A 127 -7.65 -22.17 -28.02
CA ALA A 127 -6.27 -21.73 -27.74
C ALA A 127 -5.27 -22.79 -28.16
N ALA A 128 -4.32 -22.46 -29.03
CA ALA A 128 -3.19 -23.31 -29.39
C ALA A 128 -2.00 -23.03 -28.46
N VAL A 129 -1.74 -23.95 -27.55
CA VAL A 129 -0.75 -23.86 -26.48
C VAL A 129 0.47 -24.70 -26.85
N THR A 130 1.58 -24.07 -27.25
CA THR A 130 2.79 -24.80 -27.63
C THR A 130 3.91 -24.51 -26.64
N GLY A 131 4.25 -25.49 -25.80
CA GLY A 131 5.29 -25.35 -24.79
C GLY A 131 5.07 -24.12 -23.91
N THR A 132 3.89 -23.96 -23.30
CA THR A 132 3.45 -22.70 -22.66
C THR A 132 2.66 -23.04 -21.39
N THR A 133 2.64 -22.12 -20.43
CA THR A 133 1.80 -22.18 -19.22
C THR A 133 0.66 -21.18 -19.33
N VAL A 134 -0.57 -21.66 -19.32
CA VAL A 134 -1.77 -20.81 -19.41
C VAL A 134 -2.75 -21.09 -18.27
N LEU A 135 -3.46 -20.04 -17.84
CA LEU A 135 -4.66 -20.12 -17.03
C LEU A 135 -5.86 -19.77 -17.91
N PHE A 136 -6.89 -20.61 -17.87
CA PHE A 136 -8.07 -20.49 -18.72
C PHE A 136 -9.32 -20.55 -17.86
N GLU A 137 -10.20 -19.56 -18.01
CA GLU A 137 -11.53 -19.52 -17.41
C GLU A 137 -12.59 -19.42 -18.50
N TYR A 138 -13.63 -20.24 -18.39
CA TYR A 138 -14.76 -20.24 -19.31
C TYR A 138 -16.08 -20.31 -18.55
N LEU A 139 -16.92 -19.30 -18.77
CA LEU A 139 -18.31 -19.28 -18.33
C LEU A 139 -19.22 -19.43 -19.55
N PRO A 140 -19.96 -20.55 -19.71
CA PRO A 140 -20.88 -20.75 -20.82
C PRO A 140 -21.88 -19.60 -20.98
N GLY A 141 -21.97 -19.04 -22.20
CA GLY A 141 -22.81 -17.86 -22.50
C GLY A 141 -22.34 -16.53 -21.87
N GLY A 142 -21.31 -16.58 -21.02
CA GLY A 142 -20.73 -15.45 -20.30
C GLY A 142 -19.48 -14.92 -20.98
N PHE A 143 -18.31 -15.37 -20.55
CA PHE A 143 -17.01 -14.87 -21.01
C PHE A 143 -15.96 -15.98 -21.09
N VAL A 144 -14.87 -15.67 -21.79
CA VAL A 144 -13.60 -16.39 -21.80
C VAL A 144 -12.54 -15.45 -21.24
N LYS A 145 -11.75 -15.95 -20.30
CA LYS A 145 -10.52 -15.29 -19.83
C LYS A 145 -9.35 -16.24 -20.03
N LEU A 146 -8.28 -15.74 -20.63
CA LEU A 146 -7.05 -16.48 -20.84
C LEU A 146 -5.87 -15.61 -20.37
N ILE A 147 -5.00 -16.17 -19.54
CA ILE A 147 -3.77 -15.56 -19.07
C ILE A 147 -2.60 -16.44 -19.49
N CYS A 148 -1.59 -15.86 -20.13
CA CYS A 148 -0.35 -16.53 -20.48
C CYS A 148 0.72 -16.21 -19.45
N VAL A 149 1.08 -17.19 -18.60
CA VAL A 149 2.04 -17.00 -17.50
C VAL A 149 3.48 -17.05 -18.02
N GLU A 150 3.77 -18.00 -18.93
CA GLU A 150 5.01 -18.03 -19.69
C GLU A 150 4.77 -18.62 -21.09
N GLY A 151 5.57 -18.19 -22.07
CA GLY A 151 5.49 -18.69 -23.44
C GLY A 151 4.60 -17.82 -24.31
N SER A 152 3.87 -18.45 -25.22
CA SER A 152 2.95 -17.77 -26.13
C SER A 152 1.80 -18.69 -26.55
N VAL A 153 0.62 -18.12 -26.71
CA VAL A 153 -0.61 -18.85 -27.06
C VAL A 153 -1.41 -18.08 -28.11
N ASP A 154 -1.85 -18.79 -29.15
CA ASP A 154 -2.75 -18.25 -30.18
C ASP A 154 -4.19 -18.59 -29.81
N LEU A 155 -5.02 -17.57 -29.59
CA LEU A 155 -6.44 -17.71 -29.32
C LEU A 155 -7.25 -17.39 -30.59
N SER A 156 -8.02 -18.36 -31.08
CA SER A 156 -8.79 -18.25 -32.32
C SER A 156 -10.29 -18.46 -32.10
N MET A 157 -11.13 -17.76 -32.87
CA MET A 157 -12.58 -17.96 -32.84
C MET A 157 -12.95 -19.29 -33.52
N ASN A 158 -13.75 -20.13 -32.86
CA ASN A 158 -14.17 -21.41 -33.45
C ASN A 158 -15.00 -21.21 -34.73
N LYS A 159 -15.84 -20.17 -34.76
CA LYS A 159 -16.69 -19.82 -35.91
C LYS A 159 -15.89 -19.22 -37.07
N ASN A 160 -14.73 -18.63 -36.81
CA ASN A 160 -13.86 -18.04 -37.82
C ASN A 160 -12.39 -18.14 -37.39
N PRO A 161 -11.71 -19.26 -37.65
CA PRO A 161 -10.34 -19.48 -37.18
C PRO A 161 -9.31 -18.49 -37.74
N SER A 162 -9.62 -17.78 -38.84
CA SER A 162 -8.78 -16.69 -39.36
C SER A 162 -8.77 -15.45 -38.47
N GLN A 163 -9.73 -15.32 -37.54
CA GLN A 163 -9.68 -14.34 -36.47
C GLN A 163 -8.98 -14.97 -35.26
N PHE A 164 -7.75 -14.55 -35.03
CA PHE A 164 -6.95 -14.97 -33.90
C PHE A 164 -6.12 -13.83 -33.32
N VAL A 165 -5.70 -13.98 -32.07
CA VAL A 165 -4.81 -13.08 -31.37
C VAL A 165 -3.77 -13.89 -30.59
N THR A 166 -2.53 -13.42 -30.59
CA THR A 166 -1.43 -14.06 -29.85
C THR A 166 -1.25 -13.35 -28.51
N LEU A 167 -1.20 -14.11 -27.43
CA LEU A 167 -0.82 -13.63 -26.10
C LEU A 167 0.60 -14.09 -25.78
N ASN A 168 1.43 -13.19 -25.28
CA ASN A 168 2.76 -13.48 -24.76
C ASN A 168 2.75 -13.62 -23.24
N ALA A 169 3.87 -14.04 -22.66
CA ALA A 169 4.05 -14.10 -21.22
C ALA A 169 3.67 -12.76 -20.54
N GLY A 170 2.91 -12.84 -19.45
CA GLY A 170 2.42 -11.67 -18.73
C GLY A 170 1.21 -11.01 -19.36
N GLN A 171 0.60 -11.59 -20.39
CA GLN A 171 -0.59 -11.03 -21.05
C GLN A 171 -1.87 -11.79 -20.73
N MET A 172 -2.96 -11.05 -20.70
CA MET A 172 -4.32 -11.53 -20.44
C MET A 172 -5.28 -11.01 -21.51
N ILE A 173 -6.26 -11.83 -21.85
CA ILE A 173 -7.43 -11.42 -22.63
C ILE A 173 -8.70 -11.83 -21.91
N ILE A 174 -9.70 -10.95 -21.94
CA ILE A 174 -11.08 -11.23 -21.52
C ILE A 174 -12.00 -10.88 -22.68
N MET A 175 -12.86 -11.83 -23.06
CA MET A 175 -13.73 -11.68 -24.21
C MET A 175 -15.07 -12.41 -24.03
N LYS A 176 -16.04 -12.06 -24.87
CA LYS A 176 -17.31 -12.77 -25.01
C LYS A 176 -17.51 -13.25 -26.44
N ASP A 177 -17.78 -12.32 -27.36
CA ASP A 177 -18.10 -12.63 -28.77
C ASP A 177 -17.06 -12.10 -29.77
N VAL A 178 -16.15 -11.23 -29.33
CA VAL A 178 -15.14 -10.57 -30.17
C VAL A 178 -13.77 -10.68 -29.50
N LEU A 179 -12.73 -11.01 -30.27
CA LEU A 179 -11.34 -10.97 -29.80
C LEU A 179 -10.90 -9.52 -29.57
N THR A 180 -10.46 -9.23 -28.35
CA THR A 180 -9.91 -7.94 -27.92
C THR A 180 -8.39 -7.95 -27.97
N GLN A 181 -7.76 -6.78 -27.78
CA GLN A 181 -6.30 -6.74 -27.60
C GLN A 181 -5.93 -7.26 -26.20
N PRO A 182 -4.85 -8.05 -26.07
CA PRO A 182 -4.36 -8.46 -24.77
C PRO A 182 -3.86 -7.27 -23.95
N VAL A 183 -3.98 -7.37 -22.62
CA VAL A 183 -3.46 -6.41 -21.65
C VAL A 183 -2.40 -7.09 -20.79
N ASP A 184 -1.44 -6.31 -20.31
CA ASP A 184 -0.39 -6.82 -19.42
C ASP A 184 -0.92 -6.99 -17.98
N VAL A 185 -0.52 -8.09 -17.34
CA VAL A 185 -0.91 -8.48 -15.98
C VAL A 185 0.33 -8.95 -15.21
N ASP A 186 0.35 -8.70 -13.91
CA ASP A 186 1.49 -9.02 -13.05
C ASP A 186 1.58 -10.53 -12.76
N ILE A 187 2.64 -11.16 -13.29
CA ILE A 187 2.95 -12.58 -13.11
C ILE A 187 3.22 -12.90 -11.64
N ALA A 188 3.92 -12.03 -10.92
CA ALA A 188 4.23 -12.26 -9.51
C ALA A 188 2.95 -12.30 -8.67
N THR A 189 2.03 -11.36 -8.92
CA THR A 189 0.70 -11.35 -8.29
C THR A 189 -0.10 -12.61 -8.64
N ILE A 190 -0.06 -13.09 -9.89
CA ILE A 190 -0.72 -14.34 -10.29
C ILE A 190 -0.16 -15.53 -9.50
N LEU A 191 1.17 -15.65 -9.36
CA LEU A 191 1.81 -16.74 -8.61
C LEU A 191 1.57 -16.65 -7.10
N LYS A 192 1.34 -15.45 -6.56
CA LYS A 192 0.98 -15.27 -5.13
C LYS A 192 -0.47 -15.63 -4.86
N THR A 193 -1.39 -15.36 -5.79
CA THR A 193 -2.85 -15.41 -5.56
C THR A 193 -3.54 -16.63 -6.16
N SER A 194 -2.95 -17.28 -7.16
CA SER A 194 -3.57 -18.41 -7.85
C SER A 194 -3.48 -19.70 -7.03
N LYS A 195 -4.64 -20.35 -6.86
CA LYS A 195 -4.74 -21.70 -6.29
C LYS A 195 -4.42 -22.82 -7.28
N LEU A 196 -4.14 -22.49 -8.54
CA LEU A 196 -3.79 -23.44 -9.59
C LEU A 196 -2.29 -23.42 -9.92
N ILE A 197 -1.57 -22.36 -9.61
CA ILE A 197 -0.12 -22.29 -9.79
C ILE A 197 0.46 -21.28 -8.80
N SER A 198 1.50 -21.67 -8.07
CA SER A 198 2.12 -20.82 -7.06
C SER A 198 3.64 -20.91 -7.10
N GLY A 199 4.33 -19.96 -6.44
CA GLY A 199 5.80 -19.93 -6.37
C GLY A 199 6.43 -21.23 -5.84
N ASP A 200 5.73 -21.92 -4.94
CA ASP A 200 6.19 -23.18 -4.34
C ASP A 200 5.80 -24.42 -5.16
N ASP A 201 4.94 -24.26 -6.19
CA ASP A 201 4.37 -25.36 -6.97
C ASP A 201 4.21 -24.98 -8.44
N LEU A 202 5.35 -24.67 -9.06
CA LEU A 202 5.46 -24.18 -10.44
C LEU A 202 5.38 -25.27 -11.51
N GLY A 203 5.41 -26.55 -11.14
CA GLY A 203 5.28 -27.67 -12.08
C GLY A 203 6.43 -27.77 -13.11
N PRO A 204 6.22 -28.46 -14.24
CA PRO A 204 7.28 -28.80 -15.20
C PRO A 204 7.93 -27.60 -15.91
N ASN A 205 7.29 -26.42 -15.90
CA ASN A 205 7.79 -25.21 -16.57
C ASN A 205 8.41 -24.18 -15.60
N ALA A 206 8.77 -24.59 -14.37
CA ALA A 206 9.27 -23.69 -13.32
C ALA A 206 10.38 -22.74 -13.77
N LYS A 207 11.36 -23.24 -14.52
CA LYS A 207 12.46 -22.41 -15.04
C LYS A 207 11.96 -21.30 -15.95
N GLN A 208 11.00 -21.60 -16.83
CA GLN A 208 10.48 -20.64 -17.80
C GLN A 208 9.56 -19.61 -17.15
N ILE A 209 8.79 -20.03 -16.14
CA ILE A 209 7.94 -19.12 -15.36
C ILE A 209 8.81 -18.12 -14.59
N ASN A 210 9.87 -18.60 -13.92
CA ASN A 210 10.81 -17.71 -13.23
C ASN A 210 11.51 -16.74 -14.20
N GLN A 211 11.86 -17.20 -15.40
CA GLN A 211 12.42 -16.34 -16.44
C GLN A 211 11.44 -15.27 -16.92
N ALA A 212 10.16 -15.61 -17.11
CA ALA A 212 9.12 -14.67 -17.51
C ALA A 212 8.89 -13.61 -16.42
N MET A 213 8.79 -14.02 -15.15
CA MET A 213 8.65 -13.11 -14.01
C MET A 213 9.84 -12.15 -13.89
N LEU A 214 11.08 -12.66 -13.97
CA LEU A 214 12.29 -11.82 -13.92
C LEU A 214 12.38 -10.85 -15.11
N GLN A 215 11.91 -11.26 -16.29
CA GLN A 215 11.87 -10.39 -17.46
C GLN A 215 10.85 -9.27 -17.27
N GLN A 216 9.64 -9.57 -16.79
CA GLN A 216 8.63 -8.57 -16.49
C GLN A 216 9.08 -7.58 -15.41
N GLN A 217 9.78 -8.04 -14.37
CA GLN A 217 10.36 -7.16 -13.36
C GLN A 217 11.37 -6.16 -13.95
N LYS A 218 12.17 -6.59 -14.94
CA LYS A 218 13.11 -5.69 -15.64
C LYS A 218 12.40 -4.65 -16.48
N GLU A 219 11.29 -5.02 -17.13
CA GLU A 219 10.48 -4.09 -17.93
C GLU A 219 9.81 -3.04 -17.04
N ILE A 220 9.35 -3.43 -15.85
CA ILE A 220 8.86 -2.50 -14.82
C ILE A 220 9.98 -1.56 -14.36
N GLN A 221 11.16 -2.09 -14.03
CA GLN A 221 12.31 -1.28 -13.56
C GLN A 221 12.80 -0.27 -14.61
N LYS A 222 12.69 -0.60 -15.89
CA LYS A 222 13.05 0.28 -17.00
C LYS A 222 11.97 1.32 -17.33
N GLY A 223 10.77 1.17 -16.78
CA GLY A 223 9.60 2.00 -17.10
C GLY A 223 8.89 1.63 -18.40
N ASP A 224 9.23 0.48 -19.01
CA ASP A 224 8.52 -0.04 -20.20
C ASP A 224 7.12 -0.56 -19.83
N LEU A 225 6.94 -1.02 -18.59
CA LEU A 225 5.65 -1.36 -17.99
C LEU A 225 5.41 -0.49 -16.75
N ALA A 226 4.21 0.08 -16.64
CA ALA A 226 3.77 0.83 -15.46
C ALA A 226 2.88 -0.04 -14.57
N VAL A 227 3.19 -0.08 -13.27
CA VAL A 227 2.32 -0.75 -12.28
C VAL A 227 1.05 0.07 -12.11
N THR A 228 -0.12 -0.57 -12.24
CA THR A 228 -1.43 0.09 -12.08
C THR A 228 -2.17 -0.46 -10.87
N ASN A 229 -3.16 0.29 -10.42
CA ASN A 229 -4.02 -0.06 -9.29
C ASN A 229 -5.30 -0.81 -9.75
N MET A 230 -5.32 -1.30 -10.98
CA MET A 230 -6.43 -2.08 -11.53
C MET A 230 -6.28 -3.55 -11.17
N VAL A 231 -7.34 -4.16 -10.63
CA VAL A 231 -7.38 -5.58 -10.27
C VAL A 231 -8.64 -6.26 -10.81
N ILE A 232 -8.57 -7.58 -10.97
CA ILE A 232 -9.74 -8.41 -11.24
C ILE A 232 -9.81 -9.43 -10.11
N GLU A 233 -10.79 -9.25 -9.23
CA GLU A 233 -10.93 -10.09 -8.03
C GLU A 233 -11.52 -11.46 -8.40
N GLY A 234 -10.68 -12.51 -8.30
CA GLY A 234 -11.11 -13.89 -8.51
C GLY A 234 -11.62 -14.18 -9.93
N ARG A 235 -12.87 -14.67 -10.03
CA ARG A 235 -13.54 -15.07 -11.28
C ARG A 235 -14.29 -13.88 -11.88
N GLY A 236 -14.41 -13.82 -13.21
CA GLY A 236 -15.24 -12.80 -13.86
C GLY A 236 -14.50 -11.79 -14.73
N THR A 237 -15.18 -10.70 -15.11
CA THR A 237 -14.67 -9.69 -16.05
C THR A 237 -14.63 -8.28 -15.47
N LEU A 238 -14.93 -8.13 -14.18
CA LEU A 238 -15.00 -6.83 -13.53
C LEU A 238 -13.58 -6.37 -13.21
N VAL A 239 -13.17 -5.29 -13.87
CA VAL A 239 -11.97 -4.54 -13.50
C VAL A 239 -12.37 -3.56 -12.43
N SER A 240 -11.90 -3.78 -11.20
CA SER A 240 -11.99 -2.80 -10.13
C SER A 240 -10.69 -2.00 -10.11
N LEU A 241 -10.80 -0.72 -9.79
CA LEU A 241 -9.69 -0.07 -9.11
C LEU A 241 -9.65 -0.72 -7.74
N ASN A 242 -8.47 -1.10 -7.25
CA ASN A 242 -8.29 -1.56 -5.87
C ASN A 242 -8.46 -0.39 -4.88
N ASN A 243 -9.58 0.32 -4.99
CA ASN A 243 -10.17 1.15 -3.96
C ASN A 243 -11.25 0.27 -3.33
N ASN A 244 -10.92 -0.53 -2.31
CA ASN A 244 -11.85 -1.47 -1.67
C ASN A 244 -13.24 -0.84 -1.45
N THR A 245 -14.31 -1.46 -1.96
CA THR A 245 -15.67 -1.22 -1.46
C THR A 245 -16.50 -2.49 -1.57
N ALA A 246 -16.81 -3.10 -0.43
CA ALA A 246 -17.69 -4.23 -0.27
C ALA A 246 -19.17 -3.87 -0.54
N ILE A 247 -19.94 -4.75 -1.18
CA ILE A 247 -21.40 -4.85 -1.02
C ILE A 247 -21.85 -6.33 -1.10
N ASN A 248 -22.35 -6.86 0.03
CA ASN A 248 -23.23 -8.02 0.23
C ASN A 248 -22.69 -9.45 0.01
N VAL A 249 -22.44 -10.17 1.12
CA VAL A 249 -23.22 -11.33 1.62
C VAL A 249 -22.54 -11.86 2.90
N ILE A 250 -22.89 -11.27 4.04
CA ILE A 250 -22.97 -12.00 5.32
C ILE A 250 -24.43 -11.92 5.74
N LYS A 251 -25.22 -12.91 5.33
CA LYS A 251 -26.44 -13.32 6.01
C LYS A 251 -26.47 -14.84 5.97
N GLY A 252 -25.91 -15.47 7.00
CA GLY A 252 -26.13 -16.91 7.19
C GLY A 252 -25.09 -17.76 7.92
N VAL A 253 -24.10 -17.20 8.62
CA VAL A 253 -23.24 -18.05 9.49
C VAL A 253 -23.20 -17.48 10.90
N THR A 254 -23.88 -18.18 11.80
CA THR A 254 -23.73 -18.03 13.25
C THR A 254 -22.35 -18.59 13.62
N ILE A 255 -21.46 -17.74 14.12
CA ILE A 255 -20.21 -18.20 14.74
C ILE A 255 -20.57 -18.69 16.14
N THR A 256 -20.39 -19.98 16.40
CA THR A 256 -20.39 -20.52 17.76
C THR A 256 -19.09 -20.13 18.45
N ASP A 257 -19.23 -19.39 19.54
CA ASP A 257 -18.21 -19.14 20.56
C ASP A 257 -17.62 -20.47 21.06
N ASN A 258 -16.33 -20.70 20.79
CA ASN A 258 -15.56 -21.71 21.49
C ASN A 258 -14.83 -21.02 22.63
N ASN A 259 -15.39 -21.13 23.83
CA ASN A 259 -14.74 -20.81 25.09
C ASN A 259 -13.27 -21.26 25.10
N PRO A 260 -12.36 -20.49 25.72
CA PRO A 260 -10.96 -20.89 25.87
C PRO A 260 -10.85 -22.22 26.64
N PRO A 261 -9.85 -23.07 26.34
CA PRO A 261 -9.69 -24.34 27.03
C PRO A 261 -9.43 -24.12 28.52
N PRO A 262 -9.94 -25.00 29.40
CA PRO A 262 -9.82 -24.83 30.84
C PRO A 262 -8.35 -24.86 31.31
N PRO A 263 -8.01 -24.16 32.42
CA PRO A 263 -6.65 -24.13 32.93
C PRO A 263 -6.20 -25.55 33.32
N ASN A 264 -5.02 -25.96 32.86
CA ASN A 264 -4.42 -27.24 33.23
C ASN A 264 -4.21 -27.31 34.76
N PRO A 265 -4.86 -28.23 35.49
CA PRO A 265 -4.69 -28.36 36.93
C PRO A 265 -3.59 -29.37 37.22
N ASN A 266 -2.35 -28.91 37.40
CA ASN A 266 -1.44 -29.63 38.28
C ASN A 266 -0.42 -28.70 38.96
N PRO A 267 -0.60 -28.40 40.25
CA PRO A 267 0.45 -27.87 41.10
C PRO A 267 1.24 -29.06 41.67
N ASN A 268 2.55 -29.13 41.45
CA ASN A 268 3.39 -29.90 42.36
C ASN A 268 4.50 -29.02 42.95
N PRO A 269 4.65 -28.99 44.29
CA PRO A 269 5.47 -28.03 44.99
C PRO A 269 6.86 -28.59 45.35
N GLY A 270 7.84 -27.70 45.41
CA GLY A 270 9.04 -27.87 46.23
C GLY A 270 10.36 -27.69 45.51
N GLY A 271 11.11 -26.64 45.87
CA GLY A 271 12.55 -26.58 45.63
C GLY A 271 13.11 -25.19 45.31
N ASN A 272 13.28 -24.37 46.36
CA ASN A 272 14.20 -23.24 46.54
C ASN A 272 14.93 -22.62 45.32
N GLY A 273 14.67 -21.32 45.13
CA GLY A 273 15.73 -20.32 45.23
C GLY A 273 16.79 -20.33 44.13
N ASP A 274 16.37 -20.00 42.91
CA ASP A 274 17.05 -19.14 41.95
C ASP A 274 15.97 -18.82 40.90
N ASN A 275 15.83 -17.55 40.49
CA ASN A 275 14.85 -17.16 39.48
C ASN A 275 15.54 -17.13 38.11
N PRO A 276 15.45 -18.19 37.27
CA PRO A 276 15.77 -18.02 35.87
C PRO A 276 14.54 -17.38 35.22
N ASN A 277 14.72 -16.15 34.78
CA ASN A 277 13.93 -15.52 33.73
C ASN A 277 13.48 -16.60 32.72
N PRO A 278 12.17 -16.84 32.51
CA PRO A 278 11.71 -17.74 31.48
C PRO A 278 11.80 -17.00 30.14
N ASN A 279 13.01 -16.62 29.74
CA ASN A 279 13.28 -16.19 28.37
C ASN A 279 13.02 -17.43 27.50
N PRO A 280 11.97 -17.46 26.66
CA PRO A 280 11.88 -18.47 25.63
C PRO A 280 13.14 -18.26 24.78
N GLY A 281 13.98 -19.29 24.64
CA GLY A 281 15.20 -19.17 23.83
C GLY A 281 14.92 -18.61 22.43
N PRO A 282 15.94 -18.32 21.62
CA PRO A 282 15.84 -17.61 20.33
C PRO A 282 14.86 -18.22 19.29
N ASN A 283 14.30 -19.39 19.58
CA ASN A 283 13.20 -20.04 18.86
C ASN A 283 11.85 -19.81 19.57
N GLY A 284 11.47 -18.56 19.84
CA GLY A 284 10.13 -18.22 20.32
C GLY A 284 9.04 -18.80 19.39
N PRO A 285 7.82 -19.08 19.89
CA PRO A 285 6.80 -19.75 19.10
C PRO A 285 6.47 -18.95 17.84
N THR A 286 6.69 -19.55 16.66
CA THR A 286 6.28 -18.99 15.38
C THR A 286 4.78 -19.16 15.20
N PHE A 287 4.00 -18.25 15.83
CA PHE A 287 2.57 -18.18 15.58
C PHE A 287 2.33 -17.62 14.17
N THR A 288 1.94 -18.50 13.24
CA THR A 288 1.35 -18.11 11.96
C THR A 288 -0.15 -17.91 12.18
N GLY A 289 -0.67 -16.68 12.05
CA GLY A 289 -2.08 -16.38 12.29
C GLY A 289 -2.39 -14.92 12.61
N ILE A 290 -3.62 -14.66 13.08
CA ILE A 290 -4.07 -13.35 13.57
C ILE A 290 -3.44 -13.12 14.96
N ALA A 291 -2.95 -11.91 15.24
CA ALA A 291 -2.40 -11.62 16.57
C ALA A 291 -3.46 -11.84 17.68
N PRO A 292 -3.07 -12.40 18.84
CA PRO A 292 -3.99 -12.57 19.96
C PRO A 292 -4.40 -11.20 20.51
N LEU A 293 -5.68 -11.06 20.84
CA LEU A 293 -6.21 -9.82 21.42
C LEU A 293 -5.98 -9.82 22.93
N ILE A 294 -5.30 -8.79 23.44
CA ILE A 294 -5.20 -8.51 24.87
C ILE A 294 -6.48 -7.77 25.29
N ALA A 295 -7.37 -8.49 25.97
CA ALA A 295 -8.67 -7.97 26.42
C ALA A 295 -8.54 -6.91 27.52
N GLY A 296 -9.46 -5.95 27.52
CA GLY A 296 -9.47 -4.81 28.44
C GLY A 296 -8.49 -3.69 28.07
N THR A 297 -8.31 -2.76 29.01
CA THR A 297 -7.37 -1.63 28.85
C THR A 297 -5.98 -2.04 29.31
N THR A 298 -4.99 -1.92 28.43
CA THR A 298 -3.57 -2.10 28.74
C THR A 298 -2.89 -0.75 28.85
N VAL A 299 -2.05 -0.59 29.87
CA VAL A 299 -1.27 0.61 30.14
C VAL A 299 0.21 0.30 29.93
N LEU A 300 0.84 0.95 28.95
CA LEU A 300 2.29 0.95 28.74
C LEU A 300 2.91 2.18 29.40
N ASN A 301 3.88 1.93 30.26
CA ASN A 301 4.61 2.96 31.00
C ASN A 301 6.03 2.50 31.34
N ASN A 302 6.73 3.26 32.19
CA ASN A 302 8.12 3.01 32.59
C ASN A 302 8.37 1.65 33.27
N ASN A 303 7.32 0.93 33.69
CA ASN A 303 7.42 -0.40 34.28
C ASN A 303 6.99 -1.51 33.31
N SER A 304 6.68 -1.17 32.07
CA SER A 304 6.26 -2.11 31.03
C SER A 304 7.44 -2.49 30.15
N THR A 305 7.43 -3.72 29.63
CA THR A 305 8.42 -4.19 28.67
C THR A 305 7.73 -4.72 27.42
N VAL A 306 8.18 -4.26 26.25
CA VAL A 306 7.74 -4.74 24.94
C VAL A 306 8.90 -5.50 24.31
N PHE A 307 8.77 -6.82 24.23
CA PHE A 307 9.79 -7.69 23.69
C PHE A 307 9.52 -7.95 22.20
N THR A 308 10.51 -7.78 21.34
CA THR A 308 10.35 -7.95 19.88
C THR A 308 10.32 -9.41 19.43
N ASN A 309 10.60 -10.38 20.32
CA ASN A 309 10.24 -11.80 20.13
C ASN A 309 8.81 -12.04 20.68
N PRO A 310 7.80 -11.70 19.88
CA PRO A 310 6.81 -10.73 20.31
C PRO A 310 6.04 -11.20 21.53
N HIS A 311 6.33 -10.58 22.68
CA HIS A 311 5.50 -10.66 23.89
C HIS A 311 5.58 -9.32 24.64
N VAL A 312 4.59 -9.04 25.49
CA VAL A 312 4.48 -7.77 26.23
C VAL A 312 4.16 -8.04 27.68
N GLU A 313 4.86 -7.33 28.57
CA GLU A 313 4.60 -7.27 30.00
C GLU A 313 4.11 -5.87 30.35
N ALA A 314 2.83 -5.77 30.72
CA ALA A 314 2.18 -4.47 30.93
C ALA A 314 1.04 -4.56 31.94
N TYR A 315 0.71 -3.42 32.56
CA TYR A 315 -0.41 -3.35 33.49
C TYR A 315 -1.75 -3.45 32.72
N ASN A 316 -2.61 -4.38 33.14
CA ASN A 316 -3.96 -4.53 32.59
C ASN A 316 -5.01 -4.12 33.63
N VAL A 317 -5.87 -3.17 33.25
CA VAL A 317 -6.87 -2.57 34.15
C VAL A 317 -7.91 -3.58 34.61
N GLN A 318 -8.33 -4.50 33.74
CA GLN A 318 -9.35 -5.49 34.06
C GLN A 318 -8.81 -6.57 35.01
N GLN A 319 -7.54 -6.96 34.85
CA GLN A 319 -6.87 -7.95 35.72
C GLN A 319 -6.32 -7.32 37.01
N GLY A 320 -6.20 -5.99 37.07
CA GLY A 320 -5.74 -5.26 38.25
C GLY A 320 -4.23 -5.41 38.54
N GLY A 321 -3.43 -5.75 37.53
CA GLY A 321 -2.00 -6.04 37.70
C GLY A 321 -1.26 -6.19 36.36
N VAL A 322 0.05 -6.44 36.43
CA VAL A 322 0.88 -6.73 35.26
C VAL A 322 0.56 -8.12 34.72
N ILE A 323 0.36 -8.21 33.41
CA ILE A 323 0.16 -9.45 32.68
C ILE A 323 1.26 -9.62 31.63
N THR A 324 1.57 -10.86 31.28
CA THR A 324 2.36 -11.21 30.10
C THR A 324 1.41 -11.66 28.99
N SER A 325 1.60 -11.18 27.77
CA SER A 325 0.78 -11.57 26.62
C SER A 325 1.61 -11.65 25.35
N GLU A 326 1.31 -12.65 24.52
CA GLU A 326 2.02 -12.87 23.26
C GLU A 326 1.59 -11.85 22.19
N GLY A 327 2.49 -11.55 21.25
CA GLY A 327 2.20 -10.92 19.97
C GLY A 327 2.52 -11.88 18.83
N ILE A 328 2.68 -11.36 17.61
CA ILE A 328 3.14 -12.14 16.45
C ILE A 328 4.18 -11.36 15.66
N VAL A 329 4.94 -12.07 14.82
CA VAL A 329 5.74 -11.44 13.77
C VAL A 329 4.85 -11.29 12.55
N TYR A 330 4.71 -10.06 12.05
CA TYR A 330 4.02 -9.75 10.80
C TYR A 330 5.03 -9.24 9.78
N ASN A 331 5.12 -9.89 8.62
CA ASN A 331 5.99 -9.47 7.54
C ASN A 331 5.21 -8.71 6.45
N GLY A 332 5.47 -7.42 6.28
CA GLY A 332 4.74 -6.59 5.32
C GLY A 332 4.82 -7.09 3.86
N LEU A 333 5.95 -7.68 3.46
CA LEU A 333 6.16 -8.21 2.09
C LEU A 333 5.49 -9.57 1.88
N ALA A 334 5.68 -10.47 2.86
CA ALA A 334 5.29 -11.86 2.75
C ALA A 334 3.80 -12.05 3.06
N ASP A 335 3.32 -11.45 4.15
CA ASP A 335 2.06 -11.82 4.79
C ASP A 335 0.82 -11.17 4.15
N GLY A 336 1.00 -10.13 3.33
CA GLY A 336 -0.09 -9.46 2.62
C GLY A 336 -0.68 -8.30 3.42
N LEU A 337 -1.98 -8.04 3.31
CA LEU A 337 -2.58 -6.84 3.91
C LEU A 337 -2.58 -6.92 5.44
N PHE A 338 -2.04 -5.89 6.08
CA PHE A 338 -1.93 -5.73 7.53
C PHE A 338 -3.24 -6.00 8.28
N GLN A 339 -4.37 -5.53 7.75
CA GLN A 339 -5.70 -5.73 8.34
C GLN A 339 -6.08 -7.20 8.57
N ASN A 340 -5.53 -8.13 7.78
CA ASN A 340 -5.79 -9.56 7.94
C ASN A 340 -5.11 -10.13 9.19
N PHE A 341 -4.09 -9.46 9.70
CA PHE A 341 -3.31 -9.86 10.87
C PHE A 341 -3.75 -9.11 12.14
N THR A 342 -4.52 -8.02 11.97
CA THR A 342 -5.14 -7.28 13.06
C THR A 342 -6.60 -7.69 13.30
N PHE A 343 -7.57 -6.88 12.86
CA PHE A 343 -8.99 -7.01 13.24
C PHE A 343 -9.87 -7.52 12.10
N GLY A 344 -9.31 -7.86 10.93
CA GLY A 344 -10.02 -8.46 9.81
C GLY A 344 -10.98 -7.53 9.07
N VAL A 345 -10.99 -6.22 9.38
CA VAL A 345 -11.86 -5.22 8.76
C VAL A 345 -11.11 -4.56 7.61
N THR A 346 -11.68 -4.59 6.41
CA THR A 346 -11.02 -4.11 5.18
C THR A 346 -11.48 -2.73 4.71
N ASP A 347 -12.49 -2.16 5.37
CA ASP A 347 -13.21 -0.99 4.85
C ASP A 347 -12.44 0.32 5.02
N VAL A 348 -11.39 0.33 5.84
CA VAL A 348 -10.65 1.55 6.11
C VAL A 348 -9.19 1.25 6.45
N ILE A 349 -8.33 1.33 5.44
CA ILE A 349 -6.92 1.65 5.58
C ILE A 349 -6.56 2.51 4.37
N SER A 350 -5.79 3.57 4.61
CA SER A 350 -5.25 4.39 3.52
C SER A 350 -4.35 3.54 2.60
N PRO A 351 -4.37 3.75 1.27
CA PRO A 351 -3.43 3.11 0.35
C PRO A 351 -1.94 3.36 0.68
N THR A 352 -1.62 4.33 1.56
CA THR A 352 -0.25 4.66 1.95
C THR A 352 0.29 3.82 3.11
N LEU A 353 -0.56 3.21 3.95
CA LEU A 353 -0.08 2.42 5.11
C LEU A 353 0.64 1.14 4.67
N GLN A 354 0.04 0.34 3.78
CA GLN A 354 0.64 -0.95 3.40
C GLN A 354 2.04 -0.78 2.77
N PRO A 355 2.28 0.17 1.85
CA PRO A 355 3.63 0.46 1.36
C PRO A 355 4.64 0.78 2.47
N LEU A 356 4.24 1.52 3.52
CA LEU A 356 5.11 1.82 4.67
C LEU A 356 5.49 0.55 5.44
N LEU A 357 4.57 -0.41 5.54
CA LEU A 357 4.81 -1.69 6.23
C LEU A 357 5.65 -2.66 5.40
N ASN A 358 5.57 -2.59 4.06
CA ASN A 358 6.26 -3.49 3.14
C ASN A 358 7.77 -3.25 3.07
N ALA A 359 8.22 -2.01 3.21
CA ALA A 359 9.65 -1.70 3.10
C ALA A 359 10.04 -0.74 4.21
N PRO A 360 10.02 -1.19 5.48
CA PRO A 360 10.58 -0.38 6.55
C PRO A 360 12.06 -0.18 6.22
N SER A 361 12.54 1.05 6.33
CA SER A 361 13.98 1.28 6.32
C SER A 361 14.47 1.27 7.75
N ASP A 362 15.61 0.64 7.99
CA ASP A 362 16.34 0.84 9.24
C ASP A 362 16.76 2.31 9.38
N ALA A 363 17.26 2.67 10.56
CA ALA A 363 17.81 3.98 10.81
C ALA A 363 18.83 4.41 9.73
N THR A 364 19.52 3.51 9.02
CA THR A 364 20.51 3.82 7.97
C THR A 364 19.99 3.80 6.53
N GLY A 365 18.67 3.70 6.33
CA GLY A 365 18.06 3.71 5.00
C GLY A 365 18.21 2.37 4.24
N ASN A 366 18.72 1.32 4.89
CA ASN A 366 18.72 -0.02 4.32
C ASN A 366 17.34 -0.65 4.54
N PRO A 367 16.81 -1.40 3.57
CA PRO A 367 15.54 -2.11 3.76
C PRO A 367 15.69 -3.13 4.90
N SER A 368 14.80 -3.06 5.88
CA SER A 368 14.68 -4.04 6.95
C SER A 368 14.19 -5.38 6.40
N SER A 369 14.14 -6.42 7.24
CA SER A 369 13.59 -7.72 6.84
C SER A 369 12.09 -7.65 6.49
N GLY A 370 11.44 -6.52 6.77
CA GLY A 370 9.99 -6.34 6.64
C GLY A 370 9.21 -6.95 7.80
N ASP A 371 9.89 -7.52 8.79
CA ASP A 371 9.31 -8.14 9.98
C ASP A 371 8.97 -7.10 11.04
N TRP A 372 7.74 -7.14 11.53
CA TRP A 372 7.23 -6.29 12.58
C TRP A 372 6.81 -7.12 13.80
N ALA A 373 7.19 -6.69 14.99
CA ALA A 373 6.62 -7.18 16.24
C ALA A 373 5.22 -6.55 16.41
N LEU A 374 4.16 -7.33 16.20
CA LEU A 374 2.77 -6.88 16.22
C LEU A 374 2.06 -7.33 17.49
N PHE A 375 1.50 -6.35 18.21
CA PHE A 375 0.67 -6.53 19.39
C PHE A 375 -0.75 -6.02 19.17
N LYS A 376 -1.76 -6.76 19.66
CA LYS A 376 -3.16 -6.33 19.62
C LYS A 376 -3.72 -6.11 21.01
N PHE A 377 -4.31 -4.95 21.21
CA PHE A 377 -4.97 -4.53 22.43
C PHE A 377 -6.45 -4.26 22.14
N GLU A 378 -7.33 -4.52 23.10
CA GLU A 378 -8.70 -4.02 23.03
C GLU A 378 -8.71 -2.48 23.20
N ARG A 379 -7.97 -1.97 24.19
CA ARG A 379 -7.69 -0.53 24.37
C ARG A 379 -6.28 -0.35 24.91
N LEU A 380 -5.59 0.70 24.45
CA LEU A 380 -4.21 0.98 24.84
C LEU A 380 -4.07 2.41 25.38
N ILE A 381 -3.34 2.54 26.48
CA ILE A 381 -2.88 3.81 27.03
C ILE A 381 -1.36 3.78 27.13
N ILE A 382 -0.69 4.84 26.69
CA ILE A 382 0.75 5.02 26.80
C ILE A 382 0.97 6.26 27.69
N ASN A 383 1.41 6.06 28.92
CA ASN A 383 1.65 7.14 29.88
C ASN A 383 3.07 7.12 30.44
N GLY A 384 4.03 6.73 29.60
CA GLY A 384 5.45 6.69 29.89
C GLY A 384 6.21 5.92 28.78
N THR A 385 7.50 5.74 28.98
CA THR A 385 8.39 5.03 28.05
C THR A 385 8.51 3.57 28.46
N PRO A 386 7.87 2.60 27.76
CA PRO A 386 8.14 1.19 28.02
C PRO A 386 9.57 0.83 27.60
N TYR A 387 10.15 -0.18 28.25
CA TYR A 387 11.42 -0.75 27.81
C TYR A 387 11.20 -1.62 26.57
N PHE A 388 11.90 -1.33 25.47
CA PHE A 388 11.84 -2.16 24.26
C PHE A 388 13.00 -3.16 24.27
N GLU A 389 12.70 -4.42 24.57
CA GLU A 389 13.70 -5.49 24.64
C GLU A 389 13.75 -6.29 23.33
N PHE A 390 14.95 -6.72 22.95
CA PHE A 390 15.19 -7.61 21.83
C PHE A 390 16.20 -8.68 22.25
N PRO A 391 16.15 -9.89 21.66
CA PRO A 391 17.07 -10.95 22.03
C PRO A 391 18.52 -10.54 21.73
N TYR A 392 19.26 -10.17 22.78
CA TYR A 392 20.69 -9.90 22.71
C TYR A 392 21.44 -11.24 22.71
N THR A 393 21.99 -11.64 21.56
CA THR A 393 23.09 -12.62 21.52
C THR A 393 24.35 -11.87 21.10
N PHE A 394 25.44 -11.98 21.87
CA PHE A 394 26.70 -11.26 21.63
C PHE A 394 27.45 -11.69 20.35
N ALA A 395 26.79 -12.41 19.44
CA ALA A 395 27.36 -12.90 18.20
C ALA A 395 26.88 -12.04 17.02
N TYR A 396 27.79 -11.27 16.41
CA TYR A 396 27.60 -10.48 15.18
C TYR A 396 27.27 -11.34 13.93
N THR A 397 26.76 -12.55 14.10
CA THR A 397 26.62 -13.57 13.05
C THR A 397 25.27 -14.28 13.06
N GLU A 398 24.31 -13.92 13.92
CA GLU A 398 23.01 -14.58 13.89
C GLU A 398 22.18 -14.14 12.68
N VAL A 399 21.70 -15.16 11.97
CA VAL A 399 20.71 -15.11 10.92
C VAL A 399 19.48 -15.79 11.52
N PRO A 400 18.33 -15.12 11.64
CA PRO A 400 18.02 -13.77 11.15
C PRO A 400 18.32 -12.64 12.17
N PRO A 401 18.50 -11.38 11.69
CA PRO A 401 18.69 -10.21 12.57
C PRO A 401 17.48 -9.95 13.49
N PRO A 402 17.69 -9.27 14.64
CA PRO A 402 16.59 -8.96 15.57
C PRO A 402 15.58 -7.99 14.94
N ILE A 403 14.30 -8.18 15.27
CA ILE A 403 13.20 -7.33 14.82
C ILE A 403 13.28 -5.97 15.55
N ARG A 404 13.28 -4.87 14.78
CA ARG A 404 13.36 -3.49 15.30
C ARG A 404 12.13 -2.64 14.97
N ASP A 405 11.18 -3.23 14.26
CA ASP A 405 9.96 -2.58 13.82
C ASP A 405 8.80 -3.04 14.70
N VAL A 406 8.07 -2.11 15.32
CA VAL A 406 7.01 -2.42 16.31
C VAL A 406 5.68 -1.84 15.87
N ILE A 407 4.62 -2.66 15.97
CA ILE A 407 3.23 -2.23 15.77
C ILE A 407 2.44 -2.47 17.05
N LEU A 408 1.87 -1.39 17.59
CA LEU A 408 0.91 -1.42 18.68
C LEU A 408 -0.48 -1.14 18.12
N ALA A 409 -1.27 -2.19 17.92
CA ALA A 409 -2.61 -2.12 17.33
C ALA A 409 -3.71 -2.20 18.39
N SER A 410 -4.56 -1.19 18.49
CA SER A 410 -5.72 -1.14 19.38
C SER A 410 -7.02 -1.34 18.60
N GLN A 411 -7.94 -2.15 19.13
CA GLN A 411 -9.27 -2.30 18.54
C GLN A 411 -10.08 -1.02 18.70
N ASN A 412 -9.92 -0.36 19.85
CA ASN A 412 -10.53 0.91 20.19
C ASN A 412 -9.47 2.03 20.08
N GLY A 413 -9.59 3.09 20.90
CA GLY A 413 -8.66 4.22 20.85
C GLY A 413 -7.30 3.94 21.49
N ILE A 414 -6.34 4.81 21.20
CA ILE A 414 -5.05 4.94 21.89
C ILE A 414 -5.03 6.31 22.56
N LEU A 415 -4.73 6.33 23.87
CA LEU A 415 -4.41 7.56 24.58
C LEU A 415 -2.91 7.61 24.83
N LEU A 416 -2.25 8.71 24.50
CA LEU A 416 -0.84 8.96 24.80
C LEU A 416 -0.72 10.29 25.53
N GLY A 417 -0.32 10.25 26.80
CA GLY A 417 -0.24 11.43 27.66
C GLY A 417 -0.08 11.08 29.13
N GLU A 418 0.25 12.07 29.97
CA GLU A 418 0.27 11.86 31.41
C GLU A 418 -1.14 11.53 31.93
N ALA A 419 -1.24 10.81 33.05
CA ALA A 419 -2.53 10.39 33.60
C ALA A 419 -3.49 11.58 33.88
N ASN A 420 -2.95 12.77 34.19
CA ASN A 420 -3.76 13.97 34.44
C ASN A 420 -4.41 14.57 33.17
N GLN A 421 -3.88 14.27 31.97
CA GLN A 421 -4.48 14.68 30.70
C GLN A 421 -5.70 13.83 30.33
N PHE A 422 -5.85 12.68 30.98
CA PHE A 422 -6.94 11.74 30.79
C PHE A 422 -7.54 11.29 32.14
N PRO A 423 -8.22 12.20 32.87
CA PRO A 423 -8.73 11.90 34.21
C PRO A 423 -9.63 10.67 34.24
N GLY A 424 -9.28 9.69 35.08
CA GLY A 424 -10.06 8.46 35.26
C GLY A 424 -9.76 7.33 34.27
N GLU A 425 -8.93 7.58 33.25
CA GLU A 425 -8.54 6.55 32.26
C GLU A 425 -7.39 5.67 32.75
N VAL A 426 -6.47 6.22 33.55
CA VAL A 426 -5.34 5.49 34.14
C VAL A 426 -5.58 5.26 35.63
N PRO A 427 -5.76 4.00 36.09
CA PRO A 427 -5.86 3.69 37.52
C PRO A 427 -4.58 4.07 38.27
N ALA A 428 -4.70 4.56 39.51
CA ALA A 428 -3.55 4.99 40.31
C ALA A 428 -2.49 3.89 40.53
N ASN A 429 -2.93 2.63 40.62
CA ASN A 429 -2.05 1.47 40.78
C ASN A 429 -1.41 0.98 39.47
N ALA A 430 -1.79 1.53 38.31
CA ALA A 430 -1.13 1.24 37.04
C ALA A 430 0.27 1.88 36.97
N GLY A 431 0.52 2.95 37.73
CA GLY A 431 1.77 3.70 37.71
C GLY A 431 1.96 4.54 36.45
N GLY A 432 3.22 4.85 36.13
CA GLY A 432 3.60 5.73 35.02
C GLY A 432 3.64 7.21 35.39
N VAL A 433 3.60 8.06 34.38
CA VAL A 433 3.69 9.51 34.53
C VAL A 433 2.33 10.09 34.90
N VAL A 434 2.28 10.79 36.03
CA VAL A 434 1.05 11.33 36.63
C VAL A 434 1.03 12.86 36.68
N ALA A 435 2.19 13.50 36.83
CA ALA A 435 2.33 14.94 37.02
C ALA A 435 2.82 15.64 35.75
N ASP A 436 2.60 16.96 35.71
CA ASP A 436 3.04 17.81 34.60
C ASP A 436 4.53 17.62 34.31
N GLN A 437 4.84 17.44 33.03
CA GLN A 437 6.22 17.38 32.55
C GLN A 437 6.92 18.73 32.68
N THR A 438 8.25 18.73 32.65
CA THR A 438 9.06 19.92 32.35
C THR A 438 9.22 20.09 30.84
N SER A 439 9.75 21.22 30.37
CA SER A 439 9.94 21.45 28.93
C SER A 439 10.96 20.52 28.27
N GLU A 440 11.82 19.88 29.07
CA GLU A 440 12.87 18.98 28.57
C GLU A 440 12.46 17.51 28.63
N ASP A 441 11.39 17.19 29.37
CA ASP A 441 10.96 15.80 29.54
C ASP A 441 10.28 15.28 28.27
N SER A 442 10.39 13.96 28.07
CA SER A 442 9.72 13.26 26.98
C SER A 442 8.90 12.12 27.58
N LEU A 443 7.60 12.08 27.26
CA LEU A 443 6.69 11.07 27.80
C LEU A 443 6.97 9.69 27.21
N LEU A 444 6.97 9.60 25.88
CA LEU A 444 7.44 8.43 25.14
C LEU A 444 8.77 8.81 24.47
N ASP A 445 9.87 8.44 25.10
CA ASP A 445 11.22 8.65 24.57
C ASP A 445 11.72 7.41 23.84
N LEU A 446 11.78 7.49 22.51
CA LEU A 446 12.33 6.44 21.65
C LEU A 446 13.83 6.62 21.40
N ALA A 447 14.41 7.76 21.75
CA ALA A 447 15.81 8.05 21.50
C ALA A 447 16.75 7.44 22.55
N ASP A 448 16.24 7.13 23.75
CA ASP A 448 17.02 6.60 24.87
C ASP A 448 16.87 5.08 24.99
N ASP A 449 17.93 4.33 24.66
CA ASP A 449 18.03 2.86 24.76
C ASP A 449 16.93 2.03 24.07
N THR A 450 15.99 2.65 23.34
CA THR A 450 15.01 1.93 22.52
C THR A 450 15.62 1.71 21.14
N LEU A 451 16.11 0.50 20.91
CA LEU A 451 16.78 0.12 19.66
C LEU A 451 15.79 -0.18 18.52
N ILE A 452 14.59 0.42 18.58
CA ILE A 452 13.57 0.33 17.53
C ILE A 452 13.89 1.32 16.41
N ASP A 453 13.56 0.95 15.17
CA ASP A 453 13.71 1.80 13.98
C ASP A 453 12.37 2.44 13.59
N ASN A 454 11.28 1.68 13.72
CA ASN A 454 9.95 2.10 13.30
C ASN A 454 8.89 1.76 14.36
N LEU A 455 8.06 2.74 14.72
CA LEU A 455 6.90 2.56 15.59
C LEU A 455 5.60 2.89 14.84
N VAL A 456 4.66 1.96 14.84
CA VAL A 456 3.30 2.17 14.34
C VAL A 456 2.32 2.10 15.50
N LEU A 457 1.57 3.17 15.70
CA LEU A 457 0.39 3.21 16.57
C LEU A 457 -0.85 3.12 15.68
N TYR A 458 -1.61 2.05 15.80
CA TYR A 458 -2.78 1.78 14.96
C TYR A 458 -4.04 1.63 15.80
N THR A 459 -5.14 2.25 15.41
CA THR A 459 -6.47 2.01 15.99
C THR A 459 -7.46 1.57 14.91
N GLN A 460 -8.32 0.59 15.22
CA GLN A 460 -9.35 0.14 14.28
C GLN A 460 -10.61 1.01 14.35
N ASN A 461 -11.14 1.28 15.55
CA ASN A 461 -12.45 1.92 15.74
C ASN A 461 -12.43 3.13 16.71
N GLY A 462 -11.26 3.59 17.15
CA GLY A 462 -11.14 4.72 18.07
C GLY A 462 -10.11 5.74 17.63
N ASN A 463 -10.06 6.87 18.33
CA ASN A 463 -9.11 7.92 18.03
C ASN A 463 -7.72 7.60 18.57
N ILE A 464 -6.71 8.25 18.00
CA ILE A 464 -5.41 8.42 18.64
C ILE A 464 -5.39 9.82 19.24
N ASP A 465 -5.33 9.93 20.56
CA ASP A 465 -5.28 11.20 21.27
C ASP A 465 -3.90 11.36 21.94
N ILE A 466 -3.11 12.31 21.45
CA ILE A 466 -1.77 12.64 21.97
C ILE A 466 -1.83 13.97 22.69
N LYS A 467 -1.57 13.97 24.00
CA LYS A 467 -1.60 15.16 24.86
C LYS A 467 -0.43 15.15 25.81
N THR A 468 0.16 16.31 26.06
CA THR A 468 1.11 16.49 27.16
C THR A 468 0.91 17.88 27.76
N SER A 469 1.14 18.04 29.05
CA SER A 469 1.06 19.34 29.70
C SER A 469 2.21 20.27 29.29
N LYS A 470 3.41 19.71 29.10
CA LYS A 470 4.67 20.32 28.65
C LYS A 470 5.59 19.25 28.06
N GLY A 471 6.73 19.65 27.50
CA GLY A 471 7.72 18.71 26.97
C GLY A 471 7.22 17.98 25.73
N ASN A 472 7.92 16.92 25.33
CA ASN A 472 7.57 16.13 24.16
C ASN A 472 6.62 14.99 24.54
N ALA A 473 5.48 14.86 23.87
CA ALA A 473 4.67 13.65 23.99
C ALA A 473 5.38 12.45 23.37
N ILE A 474 6.05 12.65 22.22
CA ILE A 474 6.87 11.63 21.56
C ILE A 474 8.21 12.26 21.18
N ARG A 475 9.31 11.62 21.58
CA ARG A 475 10.67 11.97 21.18
C ARG A 475 11.33 10.79 20.47
N GLY A 476 12.10 11.05 19.41
CA GLY A 476 12.88 10.04 18.71
C GLY A 476 14.15 10.62 18.08
N TYR A 477 15.18 9.77 17.97
CA TYR A 477 16.44 10.02 17.29
C TYR A 477 16.78 8.85 16.34
N ASN A 478 16.49 9.05 15.05
CA ASN A 478 16.51 8.06 13.96
C ASN A 478 15.37 7.03 13.97
N GLN A 479 14.23 7.37 14.57
CA GLN A 479 13.01 6.55 14.50
C GLN A 479 11.94 7.20 13.62
N ASN A 480 11.28 6.38 12.81
CA ASN A 480 10.04 6.79 12.14
C ASN A 480 8.84 6.45 13.04
N VAL A 481 7.88 7.35 13.10
CA VAL A 481 6.62 7.15 13.82
C VAL A 481 5.47 7.25 12.84
N THR A 482 4.57 6.28 12.88
CA THR A 482 3.36 6.25 12.06
C THR A 482 2.13 6.14 12.96
N LEU A 483 1.22 7.11 12.84
CA LEU A 483 -0.04 7.17 13.57
C LEU A 483 -1.18 6.84 12.60
N VAL A 484 -2.01 5.85 12.94
CA VAL A 484 -3.10 5.40 12.08
C VAL A 484 -4.39 5.28 12.85
N ALA A 485 -5.34 6.17 12.60
CA ALA A 485 -6.73 6.04 13.04
C ALA A 485 -7.59 5.48 11.90
N ALA A 486 -7.79 4.17 11.89
CA ALA A 486 -8.21 3.45 10.70
C ALA A 486 -9.72 3.26 10.57
N SER A 487 -10.60 4.01 11.21
CA SER A 487 -12.04 3.99 10.88
C SER A 487 -12.46 5.30 10.24
N ALA A 488 -13.48 5.25 9.38
CA ALA A 488 -14.05 6.42 8.71
C ALA A 488 -14.68 7.44 9.69
N THR A 489 -14.73 7.10 10.98
CA THR A 489 -15.17 7.99 12.06
C THR A 489 -14.07 8.30 13.07
N SER A 490 -12.86 7.80 12.86
CA SER A 490 -11.75 7.92 13.81
C SER A 490 -10.75 8.97 13.37
N ASP A 491 -10.28 9.72 14.35
CA ASP A 491 -9.38 10.85 14.17
C ASP A 491 -8.00 10.57 14.76
N VAL A 492 -7.00 11.28 14.25
CA VAL A 492 -5.74 11.49 14.97
C VAL A 492 -5.74 12.92 15.51
N ASN A 493 -5.66 13.05 16.83
CA ASN A 493 -5.64 14.32 17.55
C ASN A 493 -4.29 14.52 18.23
N VAL A 494 -3.51 15.49 17.74
CA VAL A 494 -2.19 15.84 18.24
C VAL A 494 -2.26 17.19 18.94
N GLY A 495 -2.30 17.15 20.27
CA GLY A 495 -2.21 18.31 21.16
C GLY A 495 -0.92 18.38 21.97
N GLY A 496 -0.07 17.35 21.89
CA GLY A 496 1.25 17.33 22.50
C GLY A 496 2.37 17.38 21.46
N ASP A 497 3.55 17.88 21.86
CA ASP A 497 4.69 18.04 20.96
C ASP A 497 5.24 16.68 20.49
N ILE A 498 5.64 16.61 19.22
CA ILE A 498 6.29 15.43 18.62
C ILE A 498 7.62 15.89 18.05
N PHE A 499 8.71 15.27 18.50
CA PHE A 499 10.07 15.66 18.12
C PHE A 499 10.87 14.46 17.65
N LEU A 500 10.99 14.30 16.34
CA LEU A 500 11.73 13.23 15.68
C LEU A 500 12.91 13.84 14.93
N GLU A 501 14.13 13.50 15.30
CA GLU A 501 15.32 13.97 14.61
C GLU A 501 16.13 12.80 14.08
N SER A 502 16.88 12.99 13.00
CA SER A 502 17.89 12.02 12.56
C SER A 502 19.29 12.61 12.67
N GLY A 503 20.32 11.75 12.64
CA GLY A 503 21.72 12.07 12.89
C GLY A 503 22.27 13.31 12.17
N GLY A 504 23.34 13.89 12.74
CA GLY A 504 23.88 15.20 12.35
C GLY A 504 24.43 15.31 10.92
N ASP A 505 24.70 16.55 10.52
CA ASP A 505 25.03 17.07 9.17
C ASP A 505 26.08 16.28 8.34
N TYR A 506 26.81 15.34 8.94
CA TYR A 506 27.86 14.55 8.28
C TYR A 506 27.33 13.26 7.60
N TYR A 507 26.11 12.81 7.94
CA TYR A 507 25.48 11.60 7.40
C TYR A 507 24.13 11.89 6.72
N GLU A 508 23.97 13.10 6.18
CA GLU A 508 22.73 13.51 5.51
C GLU A 508 22.39 12.56 4.35
N GLY A 509 21.17 12.01 4.40
CA GLY A 509 20.63 11.09 3.39
C GLY A 509 20.53 9.64 3.83
N THR A 510 21.34 9.21 4.82
CA THR A 510 21.35 7.83 5.32
C THR A 510 20.29 7.62 6.40
N PHE A 511 20.12 8.59 7.32
CA PHE A 511 19.17 8.45 8.44
C PHE A 511 17.79 9.06 8.21
N THR A 512 16.76 8.47 8.83
CA THR A 512 15.36 8.93 8.73
C THR A 512 14.70 9.04 10.09
N ALA A 513 13.92 10.10 10.27
CA ALA A 513 13.07 10.32 11.44
C ALA A 513 11.74 10.96 10.99
N ASN A 514 10.95 10.22 10.22
CA ASN A 514 9.74 10.71 9.59
C ASN A 514 8.50 10.52 10.48
N LEU A 515 7.55 11.43 10.36
CA LEU A 515 6.20 11.29 10.92
C LEU A 515 5.19 11.02 9.79
N ASN A 516 4.46 9.92 9.88
CA ASN A 516 3.31 9.64 9.03
C ASN A 516 2.03 9.66 9.87
N VAL A 517 0.99 10.37 9.42
CA VAL A 517 -0.29 10.47 10.12
C VAL A 517 -1.41 10.18 9.16
N ILE A 518 -2.21 9.16 9.47
CA ILE A 518 -3.29 8.67 8.64
C ILE A 518 -4.55 8.60 9.50
N ALA A 519 -5.61 9.29 9.10
CA ALA A 519 -6.91 9.17 9.74
C ALA A 519 -8.01 8.85 8.72
N GLY A 520 -8.93 7.96 9.08
CA GLY A 520 -10.10 7.66 8.27
C GLY A 520 -11.13 8.78 8.27
N ARG A 521 -11.11 9.66 9.29
CA ARG A 521 -11.86 10.92 9.31
C ARG A 521 -10.93 12.14 9.35
N ASP A 522 -10.62 12.69 10.51
CA ASP A 522 -9.89 13.96 10.59
C ASP A 522 -8.49 13.79 11.19
N VAL A 523 -7.56 14.62 10.73
CA VAL A 523 -6.27 14.82 11.40
C VAL A 523 -6.25 16.22 11.99
N ASN A 524 -6.07 16.31 13.31
CA ASN A 524 -6.16 17.57 14.05
C ASN A 524 -4.85 17.84 14.79
N PHE A 525 -4.16 18.92 14.42
CA PHE A 525 -3.04 19.48 15.19
C PHE A 525 -3.52 20.75 15.88
N THR A 526 -3.53 20.75 17.22
CA THR A 526 -3.99 21.88 18.03
C THR A 526 -2.90 22.29 18.99
N GLU A 527 -2.33 23.49 18.79
CA GLU A 527 -1.27 24.07 19.62
C GLU A 527 0.02 23.21 19.76
N ALA A 528 0.12 22.11 19.02
CA ALA A 528 1.24 21.20 19.05
C ALA A 528 2.40 21.68 18.17
N LYS A 529 3.63 21.47 18.64
CA LYS A 529 4.85 21.60 17.86
C LYS A 529 5.32 20.22 17.39
N VAL A 530 5.38 20.05 16.08
CA VAL A 530 5.85 18.85 15.41
C VAL A 530 7.12 19.16 14.63
N VAL A 531 8.19 18.43 14.91
CA VAL A 531 9.44 18.46 14.16
C VAL A 531 9.77 17.03 13.75
N ALA A 532 9.97 16.82 12.46
CA ALA A 532 10.38 15.54 11.89
C ALA A 532 11.22 15.78 10.63
N ASP A 533 11.94 14.76 10.15
CA ASP A 533 12.63 14.84 8.87
C ASP A 533 11.65 15.10 7.72
N ALA A 534 10.63 14.24 7.61
CA ALA A 534 9.48 14.39 6.74
C ALA A 534 8.20 14.34 7.58
N VAL A 535 7.16 15.04 7.13
CA VAL A 535 5.82 14.92 7.71
C VAL A 535 4.84 14.64 6.59
N ASN A 536 4.15 13.49 6.66
CA ASN A 536 3.16 13.07 5.68
C ASN A 536 1.82 12.88 6.37
N ILE A 537 0.80 13.60 5.92
CA ILE A 537 -0.52 13.63 6.55
C ILE A 537 -1.58 13.25 5.52
N GLU A 538 -2.42 12.27 5.86
CA GLU A 538 -3.58 11.87 5.07
C GLU A 538 -4.84 11.83 5.93
N ALA A 539 -5.83 12.65 5.57
CA ALA A 539 -7.12 12.72 6.22
C ALA A 539 -8.24 12.23 5.28
N GLY A 540 -9.03 11.28 5.77
CA GLY A 540 -10.23 10.78 5.08
C GLY A 540 -11.36 11.80 4.98
N GLN A 541 -11.26 12.92 5.70
CA GLN A 541 -12.14 14.07 5.60
C GLN A 541 -11.33 15.37 5.66
N ASP A 542 -10.97 15.90 6.83
CA ASP A 542 -10.28 17.18 6.97
C ASP A 542 -8.91 17.08 7.67
N ALA A 543 -7.97 17.90 7.24
CA ALA A 543 -6.72 18.15 7.96
C ALA A 543 -6.76 19.56 8.58
N ASN A 544 -6.71 19.63 9.92
CA ASN A 544 -6.88 20.87 10.67
C ASN A 544 -5.62 21.22 11.45
N PHE A 545 -5.12 22.44 11.26
CA PHE A 545 -3.98 23.01 11.96
C PHE A 545 -4.44 24.31 12.62
N ASN A 546 -4.41 24.32 13.96
CA ASN A 546 -4.92 25.41 14.77
C ASN A 546 -3.87 25.75 15.84
N GLY A 547 -3.18 26.88 15.70
CA GLY A 547 -2.04 27.21 16.55
C GLY A 547 -0.87 26.24 16.45
N ALA A 548 -0.88 25.34 15.46
CA ALA A 548 0.09 24.27 15.35
C ALA A 548 1.34 24.70 14.58
N LYS A 549 2.49 24.16 14.96
CA LYS A 549 3.77 24.37 14.28
C LYS A 549 4.28 23.04 13.75
N VAL A 550 4.20 22.82 12.45
CA VAL A 550 4.62 21.57 11.80
C VAL A 550 5.81 21.84 10.89
N ILE A 551 6.94 21.24 11.22
CA ILE A 551 8.24 21.48 10.58
C ILE A 551 8.79 20.16 10.06
N ALA A 552 8.91 20.04 8.74
CA ALA A 552 9.78 19.07 8.09
C ALA A 552 11.18 19.68 7.95
N ASN A 553 12.17 19.20 8.70
CA ASN A 553 13.51 19.83 8.79
C ASN A 553 14.55 19.24 7.81
N LYS A 554 14.26 18.11 7.16
CA LYS A 554 15.19 17.47 6.21
C LYS A 554 14.56 17.00 4.92
N ARG A 555 13.23 16.94 4.80
CA ARG A 555 12.48 16.42 3.65
C ARG A 555 11.21 17.26 3.42
N ASN A 556 10.14 16.65 2.92
CA ASN A 556 8.92 17.35 2.53
C ASN A 556 7.88 17.34 3.66
N LEU A 557 7.01 18.35 3.63
CA LEU A 557 5.73 18.34 4.35
C LEU A 557 4.62 18.15 3.32
N THR A 558 3.93 17.01 3.40
CA THR A 558 2.80 16.70 2.52
C THR A 558 1.52 16.54 3.32
N VAL A 559 0.46 17.19 2.87
CA VAL A 559 -0.88 17.11 3.49
C VAL A 559 -1.89 16.83 2.39
N THR A 560 -2.58 15.71 2.51
CA THR A 560 -3.69 15.33 1.62
C THR A 560 -4.96 15.16 2.45
N ALA A 561 -6.02 15.84 2.07
CA ALA A 561 -7.34 15.67 2.68
C ALA A 561 -8.38 15.39 1.60
N LYS A 562 -9.33 14.48 1.88
CA LYS A 562 -10.44 14.24 0.94
C LYS A 562 -11.32 15.48 0.79
N ARG A 563 -11.53 16.25 1.87
CA ARG A 563 -12.41 17.42 1.87
C ARG A 563 -11.63 18.71 2.11
N HIS A 564 -11.38 19.15 3.34
CA HIS A 564 -10.72 20.45 3.59
C HIS A 564 -9.32 20.32 4.18
N ILE A 565 -8.47 21.29 3.86
CA ILE A 565 -7.26 21.58 4.62
C ILE A 565 -7.46 22.95 5.28
N ASN A 566 -7.43 23.02 6.60
CA ASN A 566 -7.65 24.25 7.36
C ASN A 566 -6.40 24.59 8.18
N VAL A 567 -5.81 25.75 7.92
CA VAL A 567 -4.62 26.26 8.63
C VAL A 567 -4.96 27.62 9.22
N SER A 568 -4.90 27.74 10.54
CA SER A 568 -5.46 28.89 11.25
C SER A 568 -4.70 29.23 12.54
N ASN A 569 -5.05 30.38 13.13
CA ASN A 569 -4.61 30.79 14.47
C ASN A 569 -3.09 30.79 14.66
N SER A 570 -2.36 31.48 13.80
CA SER A 570 -0.88 31.57 13.85
C SER A 570 -0.17 30.24 13.64
N SER A 571 -0.79 29.31 12.91
CA SER A 571 -0.12 28.06 12.55
C SER A 571 1.08 28.31 11.62
N GLU A 572 2.09 27.46 11.75
CA GLU A 572 3.29 27.46 10.91
C GLU A 572 3.42 26.11 10.21
N LEU A 573 3.39 26.09 8.88
CA LEU A 573 3.72 24.91 8.08
C LEU A 573 5.05 25.14 7.36
N LYS A 574 6.06 24.32 7.68
CA LYS A 574 7.42 24.56 7.21
C LYS A 574 8.07 23.31 6.64
N ALA A 575 8.80 23.48 5.53
CA ALA A 575 9.78 22.51 5.03
C ALA A 575 11.12 23.22 4.84
N LEU A 576 11.98 23.12 5.86
CA LEU A 576 13.25 23.84 5.94
C LEU A 576 14.40 22.86 5.74
N SER A 577 15.38 23.18 4.91
CA SER A 577 16.67 22.47 4.88
C SER A 577 17.70 23.36 4.20
N PHE A 578 18.93 23.38 4.72
CA PHE A 578 20.03 24.16 4.14
C PHE A 578 20.68 23.48 2.93
N VAL A 579 20.54 22.16 2.80
CA VAL A 579 21.37 21.35 1.89
C VAL A 579 20.60 20.87 0.66
N GLU A 580 19.28 20.73 0.78
CA GLU A 580 18.45 20.04 -0.20
C GLU A 580 17.56 21.01 -1.02
N PRO A 581 17.78 21.17 -2.33
CA PRO A 581 17.12 22.20 -3.14
C PRO A 581 15.66 21.88 -3.52
N SER A 582 15.18 20.66 -3.26
CA SER A 582 13.90 20.14 -3.76
C SER A 582 12.74 20.20 -2.75
N LYS A 583 12.93 20.85 -1.59
CA LYS A 583 11.95 20.77 -0.49
C LYS A 583 10.63 21.42 -0.81
N LEU A 584 9.57 20.74 -0.36
CA LEU A 584 8.22 21.06 -0.74
C LEU A 584 7.28 21.03 0.47
N VAL A 585 6.50 22.10 0.63
CA VAL A 585 5.20 22.03 1.30
C VAL A 585 4.16 21.79 0.21
N LYS A 586 3.53 20.61 0.22
CA LYS A 586 2.45 20.26 -0.70
C LYS A 586 1.14 20.05 0.04
N LEU A 587 0.13 20.82 -0.33
CA LEU A 587 -1.23 20.71 0.22
C LEU A 587 -2.19 20.29 -0.90
N VAL A 588 -2.94 19.20 -0.70
CA VAL A 588 -3.90 18.67 -1.68
C VAL A 588 -5.26 18.45 -1.05
N ALA A 589 -6.25 19.23 -1.47
CA ALA A 589 -7.66 19.02 -1.12
C ALA A 589 -8.39 18.40 -2.32
N GLN A 590 -8.92 17.19 -2.16
CA GLN A 590 -9.49 16.44 -3.29
C GLN A 590 -10.89 16.94 -3.67
N GLN A 591 -11.77 17.15 -2.70
CA GLN A 591 -13.18 17.49 -2.93
C GLN A 591 -13.59 18.85 -2.36
N GLY A 592 -12.78 19.42 -1.47
CA GLY A 592 -13.07 20.70 -0.82
C GLY A 592 -11.95 21.71 -0.97
N ASP A 593 -11.94 22.66 -0.04
CA ASP A 593 -11.11 23.85 -0.07
C ASP A 593 -9.79 23.70 0.71
N ILE A 594 -8.80 24.49 0.30
CA ILE A 594 -7.61 24.79 1.12
C ILE A 594 -7.81 26.18 1.73
N ASN A 595 -7.92 26.25 3.04
CA ASN A 595 -8.15 27.47 3.81
C ASN A 595 -6.93 27.78 4.67
N ILE A 596 -6.21 28.85 4.35
CA ILE A 596 -5.10 29.33 5.17
C ILE A 596 -5.43 30.73 5.64
N SER A 597 -5.45 30.90 6.96
CA SER A 597 -5.81 32.15 7.60
C SER A 597 -4.86 32.51 8.74
N ASN A 598 -4.41 33.76 8.81
CA ASN A 598 -3.57 34.28 9.91
C ASN A 598 -2.41 33.33 10.24
N SER A 599 -1.69 32.85 9.23
CA SER A 599 -0.73 31.74 9.36
C SER A 599 0.47 31.92 8.43
N LEU A 600 1.53 31.14 8.66
CA LEU A 600 2.77 31.15 7.90
C LEU A 600 2.97 29.82 7.16
N VAL A 601 3.36 29.90 5.88
CA VAL A 601 3.83 28.75 5.09
C VAL A 601 5.21 29.04 4.53
N GLU A 602 6.20 28.21 4.84
CA GLU A 602 7.60 28.46 4.47
C GLU A 602 8.28 27.20 3.93
N ALA A 603 8.77 27.26 2.70
CA ALA A 603 9.52 26.16 2.08
C ALA A 603 10.28 26.65 0.85
N ARG A 604 11.22 25.85 0.33
CA ARG A 604 11.81 26.09 -1.00
C ARG A 604 10.71 26.17 -2.07
N ASN A 605 9.85 25.16 -2.15
CA ASN A 605 8.69 25.15 -3.02
C ASN A 605 7.41 25.03 -2.18
N ILE A 606 6.40 25.81 -2.53
CA ILE A 606 5.06 25.74 -1.95
C ILE A 606 4.09 25.42 -3.07
N GLU A 607 3.40 24.29 -2.99
CA GLU A 607 2.39 23.88 -3.95
C GLU A 607 1.06 23.55 -3.25
N MET A 608 -0.01 24.19 -3.72
CA MET A 608 -1.37 23.97 -3.21
C MET A 608 -2.28 23.56 -4.36
N GLU A 609 -3.01 22.47 -4.19
CA GLU A 609 -3.88 21.89 -5.21
C GLU A 609 -5.27 21.62 -4.63
N ALA A 610 -6.26 22.42 -5.02
CA ALA A 610 -7.67 22.13 -4.76
C ALA A 610 -8.28 21.50 -6.03
N LEU A 611 -8.54 20.19 -6.01
CA LEU A 611 -8.96 19.48 -7.23
C LEU A 611 -10.41 19.82 -7.62
N ALA A 612 -11.28 20.06 -6.64
CA ALA A 612 -12.67 20.46 -6.87
C ALA A 612 -13.06 21.80 -6.22
N GLY A 613 -12.44 22.14 -5.09
CA GLY A 613 -12.77 23.34 -4.31
C GLY A 613 -11.91 24.55 -4.62
N ASN A 614 -11.89 25.47 -3.67
CA ASN A 614 -11.24 26.77 -3.72
C ASN A 614 -9.93 26.76 -2.92
N ILE A 615 -9.14 27.81 -3.12
CA ILE A 615 -8.01 28.13 -2.27
C ILE A 615 -8.25 29.51 -1.67
N HIS A 616 -8.14 29.63 -0.34
CA HIS A 616 -8.28 30.87 0.40
C HIS A 616 -6.98 31.16 1.15
N LEU A 617 -6.36 32.30 0.84
CA LEU A 617 -5.16 32.81 1.50
C LEU A 617 -5.50 34.16 2.14
N LEU A 618 -5.84 34.14 3.43
CA LEU A 618 -6.36 35.28 4.17
C LEU A 618 -5.40 35.67 5.29
N ASN A 619 -4.83 36.87 5.26
CA ASN A 619 -3.81 37.30 6.23
C ASN A 619 -2.66 36.27 6.36
N THR A 620 -2.26 35.68 5.24
CA THR A 620 -1.23 34.64 5.18
C THR A 620 0.11 35.26 4.81
N GLN A 621 1.19 34.73 5.39
CA GLN A 621 2.54 35.01 4.92
C GLN A 621 3.13 33.75 4.28
N THR A 622 3.74 33.90 3.11
CA THR A 622 4.47 32.80 2.48
C THR A 622 5.90 33.23 2.14
N SER A 623 6.82 32.27 2.20
CA SER A 623 8.21 32.48 1.83
C SER A 623 8.77 31.23 1.14
N GLY A 624 9.34 31.41 -0.05
CA GLY A 624 10.01 30.34 -0.79
C GLY A 624 10.71 30.81 -2.06
N ASP A 625 11.17 29.86 -2.87
CA ASP A 625 11.66 30.12 -4.24
C ASP A 625 10.51 30.03 -5.25
N ILE A 626 9.62 29.07 -5.08
CA ILE A 626 8.45 28.87 -5.95
C ILE A 626 7.19 28.82 -5.10
N PHE A 627 6.18 29.59 -5.50
CA PHE A 627 4.83 29.51 -4.98
C PHE A 627 3.84 29.18 -6.10
N LYS A 628 3.12 28.06 -5.97
CA LYS A 628 2.04 27.68 -6.88
C LYS A 628 0.76 27.39 -6.10
N ALA A 629 -0.33 28.02 -6.49
CA ALA A 629 -1.66 27.65 -6.04
C ALA A 629 -2.51 27.33 -7.27
N THR A 630 -3.11 26.15 -7.29
CA THR A 630 -3.89 25.64 -8.40
C THR A 630 -5.25 25.15 -7.94
N THR A 631 -6.31 25.60 -8.62
CA THR A 631 -7.63 24.98 -8.52
C THR A 631 -8.07 24.43 -9.87
N TYR A 632 -8.47 23.16 -9.86
CA TYR A 632 -8.92 22.42 -11.06
C TYR A 632 -10.44 22.37 -11.20
N GLY A 633 -11.18 22.76 -10.16
CA GLY A 633 -12.64 22.75 -10.16
C GLY A 633 -13.22 23.71 -11.19
N ALA A 634 -14.30 23.32 -11.87
CA ALA A 634 -14.93 24.15 -12.92
C ALA A 634 -15.32 25.56 -12.42
N ASN A 635 -15.65 25.69 -11.14
CA ASN A 635 -16.02 26.94 -10.47
C ASN A 635 -14.96 27.40 -9.45
N GLY A 636 -13.76 26.83 -9.46
CA GLY A 636 -12.75 27.04 -8.43
C GLY A 636 -12.19 28.46 -8.41
N TRP A 637 -12.12 29.05 -7.22
CA TRP A 637 -11.52 30.36 -6.99
C TRP A 637 -10.26 30.27 -6.15
N ILE A 638 -9.28 31.11 -6.49
CA ILE A 638 -8.17 31.45 -5.60
C ILE A 638 -8.45 32.84 -5.03
N ASN A 639 -8.75 32.91 -3.74
CA ASN A 639 -9.08 34.14 -3.03
C ASN A 639 -7.89 34.56 -2.17
N VAL A 640 -7.39 35.78 -2.39
CA VAL A 640 -6.20 36.32 -1.70
C VAL A 640 -6.56 37.65 -1.04
N GLY A 641 -6.36 37.78 0.26
CA GLY A 641 -6.62 39.06 0.96
C GLY A 641 -5.78 39.22 2.21
N GLY A 642 -5.15 40.38 2.40
CA GLY A 642 -4.28 40.63 3.55
C GLY A 642 -2.98 39.83 3.50
N THR A 643 -2.69 39.22 2.34
CA THR A 643 -1.68 38.16 2.20
C THR A 643 -0.44 38.69 1.49
N THR A 644 0.72 38.29 1.98
CA THR A 644 2.02 38.55 1.34
C THR A 644 2.59 37.23 0.85
N ILE A 645 2.74 37.11 -0.47
CA ILE A 645 3.36 35.96 -1.12
C ILE A 645 4.77 36.35 -1.55
N ASN A 646 5.80 35.76 -0.92
CA ASN A 646 7.19 35.94 -1.34
C ASN A 646 7.69 34.68 -2.05
N ALA A 647 8.20 34.84 -3.27
CA ALA A 647 8.84 33.76 -4.02
C ALA A 647 10.07 34.26 -4.78
N GLY A 648 11.24 33.66 -4.56
CA GLY A 648 12.51 34.04 -5.20
C GLY A 648 12.54 33.89 -6.72
N THR A 649 11.71 33.01 -7.29
CA THR A 649 11.70 32.65 -8.72
C THR A 649 10.35 32.88 -9.37
N LEU A 650 9.28 32.31 -8.81
CA LEU A 650 7.96 32.28 -9.46
C LEU A 650 6.81 32.33 -8.45
N ILE A 651 5.85 33.22 -8.69
CA ILE A 651 4.48 33.12 -8.18
C ILE A 651 3.57 32.71 -9.34
N GLN A 652 2.83 31.63 -9.15
CA GLN A 652 1.78 31.18 -10.07
C GLN A 652 0.46 30.96 -9.32
N LEU A 653 -0.57 31.68 -9.73
CA LEU A 653 -1.96 31.47 -9.29
C LEU A 653 -2.75 30.97 -10.49
N PHE A 654 -3.15 29.70 -10.49
CA PHE A 654 -3.74 29.02 -11.64
C PHE A 654 -5.14 28.48 -11.32
N ALA A 655 -6.17 29.22 -11.68
CA ALA A 655 -7.57 28.75 -11.62
C ALA A 655 -8.00 28.23 -13.00
N GLN A 656 -7.94 26.91 -13.21
CA GLN A 656 -8.20 26.30 -14.52
C GLN A 656 -9.69 26.29 -14.90
N GLY A 657 -10.59 26.37 -13.92
CA GLY A 657 -12.02 26.22 -14.10
C GLY A 657 -12.64 27.20 -15.11
N ALA A 658 -13.56 26.69 -15.92
CA ALA A 658 -14.27 27.45 -16.94
C ALA A 658 -15.24 28.52 -16.39
N ASN A 659 -15.43 28.63 -15.08
CA ASN A 659 -16.25 29.66 -14.41
C ASN A 659 -15.53 30.30 -13.21
N GLY A 660 -14.35 29.77 -12.86
CA GLY A 660 -13.55 30.20 -11.73
C GLY A 660 -12.63 31.38 -12.03
N GLY A 661 -11.77 31.71 -11.08
CA GLY A 661 -10.88 32.85 -11.22
C GLY A 661 -9.94 33.09 -10.05
N VAL A 662 -9.18 34.17 -10.16
CA VAL A 662 -8.35 34.68 -9.07
C VAL A 662 -8.94 36.00 -8.59
N ARG A 663 -9.23 36.09 -7.29
CA ARG A 663 -9.83 37.28 -6.68
C ARG A 663 -8.97 37.79 -5.54
N PHE A 664 -8.66 39.08 -5.57
CA PHE A 664 -8.02 39.78 -4.47
C PHE A 664 -9.09 40.49 -3.64
N THR A 665 -9.32 40.00 -2.43
CA THR A 665 -10.39 40.46 -1.52
C THR A 665 -9.94 41.55 -0.56
N ASP A 666 -8.63 41.69 -0.35
CA ASP A 666 -8.03 42.76 0.46
C ASP A 666 -6.62 43.11 -0.04
N ASN A 667 -6.02 44.16 0.51
CA ASN A 667 -4.67 44.59 0.17
C ASN A 667 -3.67 43.44 0.33
N SER A 668 -2.91 43.16 -0.71
CA SER A 668 -2.04 41.97 -0.79
C SER A 668 -0.73 42.32 -1.50
N GLN A 669 0.31 41.51 -1.30
CA GLN A 669 1.62 41.72 -1.92
C GLN A 669 2.08 40.45 -2.64
N LEU A 670 2.57 40.59 -3.87
CA LEU A 670 3.11 39.51 -4.69
C LEU A 670 4.57 39.84 -5.03
N ASN A 671 5.50 39.30 -4.25
CA ASN A 671 6.91 39.60 -4.34
C ASN A 671 7.67 38.48 -5.06
N SER A 672 7.88 38.63 -6.37
CA SER A 672 8.66 37.68 -7.16
C SER A 672 9.19 38.30 -8.46
N PRO A 673 10.33 37.83 -9.01
CA PRO A 673 10.75 38.21 -10.36
C PRO A 673 9.72 37.85 -11.43
N VAL A 674 9.01 36.73 -11.26
CA VAL A 674 7.98 36.27 -12.21
C VAL A 674 6.66 36.06 -11.49
N VAL A 675 5.61 36.74 -11.97
CA VAL A 675 4.23 36.57 -11.50
C VAL A 675 3.35 36.17 -12.69
N LYS A 676 2.72 35.00 -12.60
CA LYS A 676 1.72 34.51 -13.55
C LYS A 676 0.38 34.33 -12.82
N ILE A 677 -0.65 35.01 -13.26
CA ILE A 677 -2.03 34.84 -12.76
C ILE A 677 -2.89 34.36 -13.91
N VAL A 678 -3.66 33.30 -13.69
CA VAL A 678 -4.47 32.67 -14.73
C VAL A 678 -5.82 32.30 -14.14
N GLY A 679 -6.87 32.68 -14.86
CA GLY A 679 -8.24 32.30 -14.55
C GLY A 679 -9.19 33.01 -15.49
N LYS A 680 -10.37 32.42 -15.74
CA LYS A 680 -11.37 33.04 -16.63
C LYS A 680 -11.75 34.46 -16.17
N THR A 681 -11.78 34.69 -14.87
CA THR A 681 -11.91 36.02 -14.27
C THR A 681 -10.73 36.30 -13.37
N VAL A 682 -10.15 37.49 -13.49
CA VAL A 682 -9.18 38.02 -12.54
C VAL A 682 -9.71 39.34 -12.03
N GLU A 683 -9.91 39.43 -10.72
CA GLU A 683 -10.63 40.53 -10.07
C GLU A 683 -9.86 41.06 -8.87
N VAL A 684 -9.71 42.39 -8.79
CA VAL A 684 -9.27 43.07 -7.57
C VAL A 684 -10.46 43.87 -7.06
N LEU A 685 -10.98 43.54 -5.88
CA LEU A 685 -12.18 44.18 -5.36
C LEU A 685 -11.99 45.70 -5.20
N ASN A 686 -13.08 46.45 -5.33
CA ASN A 686 -13.07 47.90 -5.28
C ASN A 686 -12.39 48.44 -4.00
N GLY A 687 -11.53 49.44 -4.16
CA GLY A 687 -10.77 50.05 -3.06
C GLY A 687 -9.63 49.19 -2.51
N LYS A 688 -9.31 48.06 -3.14
CA LYS A 688 -8.17 47.20 -2.78
C LYS A 688 -7.00 47.39 -3.73
N THR A 689 -5.79 47.23 -3.20
CA THR A 689 -4.54 47.34 -3.94
C THR A 689 -3.73 46.06 -3.79
N VAL A 690 -3.29 45.51 -4.92
CA VAL A 690 -2.32 44.42 -4.97
C VAL A 690 -0.97 44.99 -5.36
N THR A 691 -0.03 44.97 -4.42
CA THR A 691 1.33 45.44 -4.66
C THR A 691 2.14 44.38 -5.37
N VAL A 692 2.60 44.70 -6.57
CA VAL A 692 3.59 43.96 -7.35
C VAL A 692 4.80 44.87 -7.51
N PRO A 693 5.98 44.50 -6.99
CA PRO A 693 7.18 45.35 -7.05
C PRO A 693 7.61 45.68 -8.49
N GLU A 694 8.22 46.85 -8.68
CA GLU A 694 8.81 47.22 -9.98
C GLU A 694 9.91 46.25 -10.43
N SER A 695 10.59 45.60 -9.47
CA SER A 695 11.59 44.57 -9.71
C SER A 695 11.05 43.27 -10.32
N THR A 696 9.72 43.06 -10.36
CA THR A 696 9.10 41.92 -11.06
C THR A 696 9.34 42.04 -12.57
N SER A 697 10.29 41.28 -13.12
CA SER A 697 10.70 41.36 -14.52
C SER A 697 9.62 40.87 -15.50
N SER A 698 8.78 39.91 -15.07
CA SER A 698 7.66 39.40 -15.86
C SER A 698 6.39 39.34 -15.03
N PHE A 699 5.39 40.16 -15.38
CA PHE A 699 4.05 40.09 -14.80
C PHE A 699 3.01 39.85 -15.90
N LYS A 700 2.42 38.65 -15.91
CA LYS A 700 1.45 38.22 -16.94
C LYS A 700 0.13 37.78 -16.30
N ILE A 701 -0.96 38.21 -16.91
CA ILE A 701 -2.32 37.78 -16.53
C ILE A 701 -3.01 37.19 -17.76
N PHE A 702 -3.51 35.96 -17.62
CA PHE A 702 -4.25 35.22 -18.65
C PHE A 702 -5.71 35.12 -18.23
N SER A 703 -6.59 35.92 -18.83
CA SER A 703 -8.00 36.01 -18.45
C SER A 703 -8.88 36.48 -19.60
N ASP A 704 -10.15 36.08 -19.58
CA ASP A 704 -11.17 36.63 -20.48
C ASP A 704 -11.85 37.86 -19.85
N ASN A 705 -11.93 37.89 -18.52
CA ASN A 705 -12.58 38.94 -17.76
C ASN A 705 -11.57 39.63 -16.83
N HIS A 706 -11.03 40.76 -17.29
CA HIS A 706 -10.09 41.59 -16.55
C HIS A 706 -10.83 42.64 -15.71
N LYS A 707 -10.96 42.41 -14.39
CA LYS A 707 -11.67 43.30 -13.45
C LYS A 707 -10.71 43.96 -12.46
N TYR A 708 -9.82 44.79 -12.98
CA TYR A 708 -8.82 45.55 -12.22
C TYR A 708 -8.31 46.72 -13.05
N ASN A 709 -7.74 47.75 -12.42
CA ASN A 709 -7.22 48.96 -13.08
C ASN A 709 -8.27 49.64 -14.01
N ILE A 710 -9.55 49.51 -13.67
CA ILE A 710 -10.69 50.13 -14.36
C ILE A 710 -11.62 50.79 -13.35
N SER A 711 -12.50 51.67 -13.80
CA SER A 711 -13.47 52.33 -12.92
C SER A 711 -14.32 51.31 -12.15
N GLY A 712 -14.44 51.50 -10.84
CA GLY A 712 -15.21 50.63 -9.95
C GLY A 712 -14.51 49.34 -9.53
N GLN A 713 -13.24 49.15 -9.90
CA GLN A 713 -12.41 48.02 -9.48
C GLN A 713 -11.16 48.49 -8.73
N GLY A 714 -10.54 47.58 -7.98
CA GLY A 714 -9.25 47.82 -7.35
C GLY A 714 -8.09 47.76 -8.34
N THR A 715 -6.86 47.87 -7.83
CA THR A 715 -5.68 48.07 -8.67
C THR A 715 -4.54 47.10 -8.39
N PHE A 716 -3.76 46.80 -9.45
CA PHE A 716 -2.39 46.32 -9.32
C PHE A 716 -1.45 47.53 -9.42
N THR A 717 -0.42 47.61 -8.56
CA THR A 717 0.55 48.71 -8.60
C THR A 717 1.38 48.71 -9.89
N LYS A 718 1.67 47.52 -10.43
CA LYS A 718 2.33 47.33 -11.72
C LYS A 718 1.31 46.88 -12.77
N VAL A 719 1.41 47.42 -13.98
CA VAL A 719 0.50 47.03 -15.08
C VAL A 719 0.91 45.66 -15.63
N PRO A 720 0.01 44.65 -15.65
CA PRO A 720 0.31 43.34 -16.21
C PRO A 720 0.26 43.32 -17.74
N GLN A 721 1.02 42.41 -18.35
CA GLN A 721 0.76 41.97 -19.72
C GLN A 721 -0.49 41.09 -19.75
N GLN A 722 -1.55 41.57 -20.40
CA GLN A 722 -2.81 40.84 -20.55
C GLN A 722 -2.75 39.89 -21.74
N GLN A 723 -3.23 38.67 -21.53
CA GLN A 723 -3.37 37.63 -22.55
C GLN A 723 -4.74 36.95 -22.41
N ALA A 724 -5.22 36.35 -23.50
CA ALA A 724 -6.46 35.58 -23.48
C ALA A 724 -6.35 34.40 -22.51
N PHE A 725 -7.49 33.95 -21.98
CA PHE A 725 -7.50 32.77 -21.14
C PHE A 725 -7.09 31.53 -21.94
N GLY A 726 -6.20 30.73 -21.37
CA GLY A 726 -5.64 29.54 -21.98
C GLY A 726 -4.57 28.92 -21.09
N PRO A 727 -4.09 27.70 -21.40
CA PRO A 727 -2.93 27.15 -20.72
C PRO A 727 -1.76 28.13 -20.87
N PRO A 728 -1.08 28.51 -19.76
CA PRO A 728 0.04 29.41 -19.85
C PRO A 728 1.18 28.70 -20.57
N ASP A 729 1.68 29.29 -21.66
CA ASP A 729 2.94 28.89 -22.31
C ASP A 729 4.14 29.00 -21.35
#